data_AF-A0A6G0YPD8-F1
#
_entry.id   AF-A0A6G0YPD8-F1
#
_cell.length_a   1.000
_cell.length_b   1.000
_cell.length_c   1.000
_cell.angle_alpha   90.00
_cell.angle_beta   90.00
_cell.angle_gamma   90.00
#
_symmetry.space_group_name_H-M   'P 1'
#
loop_
_entity.id
_entity.type
_entity.pdbx_description
1 polymer ?
#
loop_
_entity_poly.entity_id
_entity_poly.type
_entity_poly.pdbx_seq_one_letter_code
_entity_poly.pdbx_strand_id
1 'polypeptide(L)'
;MPCCIPNCPSHDKYVKISSFKVPINIALRSEWENVLGISLTNNSRVCRNHFKNHDVIDTWVSENGISKYTVCLKKPRLRDGAIPANLYIVNNNESTILNEKINNIPESPNSEYIVDTNDILSSINNDHCYVSKSSDSDTLNKSSLPKRKKVEQITLFQSVMSNTKLLNIPVKWFYDTDRTEVGSTNKASKMVISFHKSVSSKKMLNRYIEKQIILTEEIFVYVFDKKFEVLDIASSSLNKIDTNSDLEKFIKLFDSIPMCQGAVSLFQNRDLKLSFSPVESSGMWWHSKCCTILPKENSSDKASVKVGRLQNNLKEIQNQMKLVTQSTLEEMLESSRVPKCQRELIIEIFKASRLKNPKNRRYSENWLLLCMLLQIRSPSGYKFIRDLNILPLPCKFDTKTEQQKQGVLVLDEIFLTENISINNRSLTYLGLEDFGHELENKTDSSQKANHVLVFMWQSLAEKFVQPIAVFASHRTVKGVDLSKLVVKAILLMESSGGQVIGLTSDGASTNRTMWNLLGINAKLDSFKNYFENPFDSSRKVFVFSDAPHILKTVRNRLYKKKQLLIHPSKSPIKWEHYHNVFKIEANSFTKVCPKINKNHFELNNLSKMKVKYAAQLFSMSMATGIEFYKKMNLNGFSDSDETVKFTILMNNLFDLLNRKLSAEGIKKNSHDIEVFCVMC
;
A
#
# COMPACT_ATOMS: atom_id res chain seq x y z
N MET A 1 -21.25 -36.73 -19.67
CA MET A 1 -21.87 -37.94 -20.23
C MET A 1 -20.82 -39.05 -20.18
N PRO A 2 -21.20 -40.26 -19.76
CA PRO A 2 -20.32 -41.43 -19.71
C PRO A 2 -19.96 -41.92 -21.13
N CYS A 3 -19.21 -43.02 -21.22
CA CYS A 3 -19.06 -43.77 -22.47
C CYS A 3 -20.41 -44.35 -22.93
N CYS A 4 -20.56 -44.60 -24.23
CA CYS A 4 -21.70 -45.33 -24.81
C CYS A 4 -21.45 -46.83 -25.01
N ILE A 5 -20.27 -47.33 -24.63
CA ILE A 5 -19.92 -48.76 -24.72
C ILE A 5 -20.37 -49.44 -23.42
N PRO A 6 -21.18 -50.52 -23.49
CA PRO A 6 -21.61 -51.28 -22.32
C PRO A 6 -20.43 -51.77 -21.46
N ASN A 7 -20.65 -51.90 -20.15
CA ASN A 7 -19.69 -52.40 -19.16
C ASN A 7 -18.35 -51.64 -19.09
N CYS A 8 -18.23 -50.45 -19.70
CA CYS A 8 -17.02 -49.64 -19.64
C CYS A 8 -16.74 -49.13 -18.21
N PRO A 9 -15.54 -49.33 -17.61
CA PRO A 9 -15.24 -48.88 -16.24
C PRO A 9 -15.29 -47.35 -16.06
N SER A 10 -15.37 -46.57 -17.13
CA SER A 10 -15.61 -45.11 -17.09
C SER A 10 -17.01 -44.69 -16.59
N HIS A 11 -17.87 -45.63 -16.19
CA HIS A 11 -19.14 -45.36 -15.54
C HIS A 11 -19.03 -45.06 -14.03
N ASP A 12 -17.88 -45.31 -13.39
CA ASP A 12 -17.66 -44.93 -11.99
C ASP A 12 -17.72 -43.40 -11.79
N LYS A 13 -18.49 -42.96 -10.79
CA LYS A 13 -18.67 -41.56 -10.41
C LYS A 13 -17.36 -40.88 -9.97
N TYR A 14 -16.38 -41.64 -9.50
CA TYR A 14 -15.14 -41.09 -8.94
C TYR A 14 -14.02 -40.89 -9.97
N VAL A 15 -14.10 -41.51 -11.17
CA VAL A 15 -13.01 -41.51 -12.17
C VAL A 15 -13.32 -40.59 -13.37
N LYS A 16 -12.65 -39.44 -13.45
CA LYS A 16 -12.83 -38.46 -14.54
C LYS A 16 -12.07 -38.83 -15.81
N ILE A 17 -12.57 -39.79 -16.58
CA ILE A 17 -12.00 -40.19 -17.88
C ILE A 17 -12.45 -39.24 -18.99
N SER A 18 -11.54 -38.87 -19.90
CA SER A 18 -11.87 -38.06 -21.08
C SER A 18 -12.66 -38.86 -22.12
N SER A 19 -13.70 -38.25 -22.71
CA SER A 19 -14.49 -38.87 -23.78
C SER A 19 -14.62 -37.97 -25.00
N PHE A 20 -14.61 -38.60 -26.17
CA PHE A 20 -14.67 -37.99 -27.50
C PHE A 20 -16.08 -38.11 -28.07
N LYS A 21 -16.48 -37.17 -28.92
CA LYS A 21 -17.76 -37.25 -29.63
C LYS A 21 -17.57 -38.14 -30.86
N VAL A 22 -18.59 -38.94 -31.20
CA VAL A 22 -18.61 -39.72 -32.44
C VAL A 22 -18.48 -38.79 -33.66
N PRO A 23 -17.76 -39.20 -34.73
CA PRO A 23 -17.59 -38.41 -35.95
C PRO A 23 -18.90 -37.97 -36.60
N ILE A 24 -18.87 -36.81 -37.26
CA ILE A 24 -19.96 -36.33 -38.11
C ILE A 24 -19.86 -36.92 -39.53
N ASN A 25 -18.65 -37.27 -39.98
CA ASN A 25 -18.44 -38.02 -41.22
C ASN A 25 -19.05 -39.42 -41.09
N ILE A 26 -19.98 -39.74 -41.99
CA ILE A 26 -20.74 -41.00 -42.00
C ILE A 26 -19.80 -42.20 -42.19
N ALA A 27 -18.83 -42.12 -43.09
CA ALA A 27 -17.92 -43.25 -43.37
C ALA A 27 -17.08 -43.64 -42.13
N LEU A 28 -16.39 -42.66 -41.53
CA LEU A 28 -15.59 -42.87 -40.31
C LEU A 28 -16.47 -43.30 -39.12
N ARG A 29 -17.74 -42.88 -39.08
CA ARG A 29 -18.70 -43.37 -38.07
C ARG A 29 -19.09 -44.82 -38.32
N SER A 30 -19.34 -45.25 -39.55
CA SER A 30 -19.62 -46.66 -39.86
C SER A 30 -18.43 -47.55 -39.53
N GLU A 31 -17.19 -47.06 -39.68
CA GLU A 31 -15.99 -47.76 -39.18
C GLU A 31 -15.99 -47.88 -37.65
N TRP A 32 -16.36 -46.82 -36.92
CA TRP A 32 -16.52 -46.89 -35.45
C TRP A 32 -17.64 -47.85 -35.02
N GLU A 33 -18.78 -47.86 -35.73
CA GLU A 33 -19.92 -48.75 -35.47
C GLU A 33 -19.53 -50.23 -35.74
N ASN A 34 -18.80 -50.49 -36.83
CA ASN A 34 -18.27 -51.82 -37.17
C ASN A 34 -17.28 -52.36 -36.13
N VAL A 35 -16.35 -51.54 -35.64
CA VAL A 35 -15.30 -52.00 -34.69
C VAL A 35 -15.81 -52.07 -33.24
N LEU A 36 -16.81 -51.27 -32.86
CA LEU A 36 -17.41 -51.29 -31.52
C LEU A 36 -18.62 -52.24 -31.40
N GLY A 37 -19.18 -52.73 -32.51
CA GLY A 37 -20.33 -53.63 -32.51
C GLY A 37 -21.63 -53.00 -31.98
N ILE A 38 -21.73 -51.66 -31.95
CA ILE A 38 -22.88 -50.91 -31.44
C ILE A 38 -23.28 -49.82 -32.42
N SER A 39 -24.59 -49.57 -32.55
CA SER A 39 -25.08 -48.40 -33.27
C SER A 39 -24.78 -47.12 -32.47
N LEU A 40 -24.21 -46.12 -33.13
CA LEU A 40 -23.88 -44.85 -32.50
C LEU A 40 -24.94 -43.81 -32.85
N THR A 41 -24.97 -42.71 -32.10
CA THR A 41 -25.86 -41.56 -32.35
C THR A 41 -25.05 -40.28 -32.43
N ASN A 42 -25.65 -39.20 -32.95
CA ASN A 42 -25.04 -37.87 -32.99
C ASN A 42 -24.71 -37.29 -31.60
N ASN A 43 -25.15 -37.93 -30.50
CA ASN A 43 -24.85 -37.53 -29.12
C ASN A 43 -23.98 -38.55 -28.35
N SER A 44 -23.71 -39.71 -28.93
CA SER A 44 -22.86 -40.75 -28.33
C SER A 44 -21.43 -40.27 -28.11
N ARG A 45 -20.75 -40.85 -27.11
CA ARG A 45 -19.36 -40.53 -26.77
C ARG A 45 -18.58 -41.78 -26.37
N VAL A 46 -17.35 -41.89 -26.84
CA VAL A 46 -16.43 -43.00 -26.54
C VAL A 46 -15.30 -42.49 -25.63
N CYS A 47 -14.93 -43.22 -24.58
CA CYS A 47 -13.88 -42.79 -23.65
C CYS A 47 -12.45 -43.14 -24.14
N ARG A 48 -11.43 -42.49 -23.57
CA ARG A 48 -10.01 -42.65 -23.94
C ARG A 48 -9.53 -44.10 -23.98
N ASN A 49 -10.06 -44.96 -23.12
CA ASN A 49 -9.63 -46.35 -22.95
C ASN A 49 -9.93 -47.24 -24.17
N HIS A 50 -10.74 -46.77 -25.14
CA HIS A 50 -11.02 -47.48 -26.39
C HIS A 50 -10.25 -46.92 -27.60
N PHE A 51 -9.20 -46.12 -27.38
CA PHE A 51 -8.30 -45.64 -28.43
C PHE A 51 -6.85 -45.96 -28.06
N LYS A 52 -5.95 -46.09 -29.04
CA LYS A 52 -4.53 -46.31 -28.73
C LYS A 52 -3.95 -45.01 -28.17
N ASN A 53 -2.95 -45.11 -27.29
CA ASN A 53 -2.37 -43.93 -26.63
C ASN A 53 -1.84 -42.87 -27.62
N HIS A 54 -1.36 -43.30 -28.80
CA HIS A 54 -0.90 -42.38 -29.85
C HIS A 54 -2.02 -41.68 -30.63
N ASP A 55 -3.22 -42.26 -30.70
CA ASP A 55 -4.39 -41.68 -31.39
C ASP A 55 -4.96 -40.48 -30.65
N VAL A 56 -4.65 -40.33 -29.35
CA VAL A 56 -5.17 -39.29 -28.48
C VAL A 56 -4.11 -38.21 -28.26
N ILE A 57 -4.31 -37.06 -28.91
CA ILE A 57 -3.52 -35.85 -28.75
C ILE A 57 -3.93 -35.18 -27.43
N ASP A 58 -3.14 -35.38 -26.37
CA ASP A 58 -3.27 -34.65 -25.09
C ASP A 58 -2.19 -33.58 -24.90
N THR A 59 -1.25 -33.45 -25.82
CA THR A 59 -0.14 -32.50 -25.80
C THR A 59 0.00 -31.79 -27.14
N TRP A 60 0.29 -30.49 -27.11
CA TRP A 60 0.65 -29.69 -28.28
C TRP A 60 2.13 -29.33 -28.22
N VAL A 61 2.80 -29.26 -29.38
CA VAL A 61 4.23 -28.96 -29.53
C VAL A 61 4.40 -27.69 -30.34
N SER A 62 5.32 -26.81 -29.95
CA SER A 62 5.70 -25.66 -30.78
C SER A 62 6.47 -26.10 -32.03
N GLU A 63 5.94 -25.76 -33.21
CA GLU A 63 6.47 -26.28 -34.50
C GLU A 63 7.70 -25.53 -35.01
N ASN A 64 7.88 -24.25 -34.66
CA ASN A 64 9.01 -23.41 -35.08
C ASN A 64 9.75 -22.80 -33.89
N GLY A 65 11.03 -23.13 -33.73
CA GLY A 65 11.93 -22.61 -32.70
C GLY A 65 13.02 -23.61 -32.33
N ILE A 66 14.18 -23.11 -31.86
CA ILE A 66 15.31 -23.94 -31.40
C ILE A 66 14.92 -24.69 -30.09
N SER A 67 14.08 -24.09 -29.26
CA SER A 67 13.48 -24.68 -28.07
C SER A 67 12.04 -25.14 -28.32
N LYS A 68 11.86 -26.40 -28.75
CA LYS A 68 10.54 -27.04 -28.80
C LYS A 68 10.03 -27.27 -27.37
N TYR A 69 8.79 -26.89 -27.09
CA TYR A 69 8.15 -27.11 -25.79
C TYR A 69 6.75 -27.72 -25.95
N THR A 70 6.38 -28.56 -24.98
CA THR A 70 5.11 -29.29 -24.93
C THR A 70 4.12 -28.65 -23.95
N VAL A 71 2.85 -28.57 -24.34
CA VAL A 71 1.76 -28.04 -23.50
C VAL A 71 0.60 -29.02 -23.44
N CYS A 72 0.23 -29.46 -22.24
CA CYS A 72 -0.90 -30.36 -22.03
C CYS A 72 -2.24 -29.66 -22.35
N LEU A 73 -3.03 -30.26 -23.23
CA LEU A 73 -4.31 -29.75 -23.71
C LEU A 73 -5.41 -29.96 -22.67
N LYS A 74 -6.05 -28.86 -22.25
CA LYS A 74 -7.22 -28.87 -21.32
C LYS A 74 -8.41 -29.70 -21.81
N LYS A 75 -8.44 -30.04 -23.09
CA LYS A 75 -9.32 -31.05 -23.70
C LYS A 75 -8.47 -31.82 -24.72
N PRO A 76 -8.13 -33.10 -24.46
CA PRO A 76 -7.52 -33.95 -25.46
C PRO A 76 -8.39 -34.03 -26.73
N ARG A 77 -7.75 -34.34 -27.85
CA ARG A 77 -8.41 -34.59 -29.14
C ARG A 77 -8.00 -35.96 -29.66
N LEU A 78 -8.74 -36.48 -30.63
CA LEU A 78 -8.25 -37.59 -31.45
C LEU A 78 -7.46 -37.02 -32.63
N ARG A 79 -6.56 -37.83 -33.19
CA ARG A 79 -6.04 -37.63 -34.56
C ARG A 79 -7.17 -37.79 -35.56
N ASP A 80 -7.10 -37.07 -36.68
CA ASP A 80 -8.03 -37.26 -37.78
C ASP A 80 -7.89 -38.69 -38.35
N GLY A 81 -9.01 -39.36 -38.57
CA GLY A 81 -9.04 -40.78 -38.96
C GLY A 81 -8.80 -41.79 -37.83
N ALA A 82 -8.72 -41.38 -36.56
CA ALA A 82 -8.63 -42.34 -35.46
C ALA A 82 -9.89 -43.22 -35.34
N ILE A 83 -9.69 -44.53 -35.25
CA ILE A 83 -10.73 -45.56 -35.07
C ILE A 83 -10.58 -46.18 -33.67
N PRO A 84 -11.67 -46.47 -32.94
CA PRO A 84 -11.60 -47.20 -31.68
C PRO A 84 -10.96 -48.59 -31.84
N ALA A 85 -10.47 -49.14 -30.73
CA ALA A 85 -10.01 -50.52 -30.63
C ALA A 85 -10.72 -51.22 -29.46
N ASN A 86 -11.08 -52.50 -29.65
CA ASN A 86 -11.79 -53.29 -28.66
C ASN A 86 -10.82 -53.85 -27.59
N LEU A 87 -10.29 -52.95 -26.76
CA LEU A 87 -9.19 -53.20 -25.82
C LEU A 87 -9.62 -53.83 -24.47
N TYR A 88 -10.87 -54.27 -24.32
CA TYR A 88 -11.41 -54.83 -23.08
C TYR A 88 -12.22 -56.12 -23.31
N ILE A 89 -11.51 -57.18 -23.67
CA ILE A 89 -11.90 -58.58 -23.45
C ILE A 89 -10.68 -59.26 -22.81
N VAL A 90 -10.88 -60.24 -21.89
CA VAL A 90 -9.84 -60.91 -21.06
C VAL A 90 -9.29 -59.98 -19.96
N ASN A 91 -9.78 -59.96 -18.72
CA ASN A 91 -9.72 -61.07 -17.75
C ASN A 91 -10.78 -60.93 -16.65
N ASN A 92 -11.67 -61.92 -16.51
CA ASN A 92 -12.29 -62.25 -15.22
C ASN A 92 -11.41 -63.34 -14.59
N ASN A 93 -10.71 -63.03 -13.49
CA ASN A 93 -10.27 -63.96 -12.43
C ASN A 93 -9.22 -63.26 -11.54
N GLU A 94 -9.68 -62.63 -10.45
CA GLU A 94 -8.97 -62.46 -9.15
C GLU A 94 -9.81 -61.53 -8.26
N SER A 95 -10.87 -62.09 -7.68
CA SER A 95 -11.79 -61.38 -6.78
C SER A 95 -12.03 -62.17 -5.49
N THR A 96 -10.95 -62.69 -4.91
CA THR A 96 -10.96 -63.57 -3.73
C THR A 96 -9.68 -63.40 -2.92
N ILE A 97 -9.67 -62.43 -2.00
CA ILE A 97 -8.89 -62.35 -0.74
C ILE A 97 -9.23 -61.01 -0.05
N LEU A 98 -9.10 -60.93 1.27
CA LEU A 98 -9.32 -59.72 2.11
C LEU A 98 -10.77 -59.15 2.18
N ASN A 99 -11.79 -60.01 2.10
CA ASN A 99 -13.14 -59.65 2.57
C ASN A 99 -13.72 -60.70 3.53
N GLU A 100 -12.89 -61.23 4.44
CA GLU A 100 -13.34 -62.17 5.48
C GLU A 100 -12.52 -62.04 6.78
N LYS A 101 -12.97 -61.11 7.63
CA LYS A 101 -12.83 -61.04 9.10
C LYS A 101 -13.61 -59.80 9.57
N ILE A 102 -14.91 -59.95 9.85
CA ILE A 102 -15.42 -60.32 11.19
C ILE A 102 -14.98 -59.22 12.17
N ASN A 103 -15.80 -58.18 12.32
CA ASN A 103 -16.86 -58.09 13.33
C ASN A 103 -16.32 -58.28 14.75
N ASN A 104 -16.21 -57.16 15.49
CA ASN A 104 -16.33 -57.15 16.95
C ASN A 104 -16.81 -55.76 17.39
N ILE A 105 -18.10 -55.69 17.70
CA ILE A 105 -18.80 -54.69 18.52
C ILE A 105 -19.11 -55.48 19.81
N PRO A 106 -18.81 -54.99 21.03
CA PRO A 106 -19.53 -53.84 21.63
C PRO A 106 -18.63 -52.96 22.54
N GLU A 107 -19.05 -51.97 23.35
CA GLU A 107 -20.38 -51.55 23.87
C GLU A 107 -20.60 -50.02 23.77
N SER A 108 -21.85 -49.59 24.03
CA SER A 108 -22.26 -48.21 24.39
C SER A 108 -22.21 -48.06 25.94
N PRO A 109 -22.88 -47.13 26.68
CA PRO A 109 -23.84 -46.04 26.38
C PRO A 109 -23.31 -44.64 26.83
N ASN A 110 -24.02 -43.50 26.81
CA ASN A 110 -25.44 -43.12 26.63
C ASN A 110 -25.50 -41.96 25.57
N SER A 111 -26.55 -41.63 24.79
CA SER A 111 -28.01 -41.42 25.04
C SER A 111 -28.33 -40.37 26.13
N GLU A 112 -29.38 -39.53 26.13
CA GLU A 112 -30.42 -39.02 25.18
C GLU A 112 -31.08 -37.77 25.87
N TYR A 113 -31.93 -36.85 25.34
CA TYR A 113 -32.76 -36.65 24.13
C TYR A 113 -32.71 -35.12 23.72
N ILE A 114 -33.33 -34.48 22.71
CA ILE A 114 -34.75 -34.30 22.24
C ILE A 114 -35.66 -33.65 23.32
N VAL A 115 -36.41 -32.54 23.13
CA VAL A 115 -36.71 -31.67 21.94
C VAL A 115 -37.11 -30.21 22.32
N ASP A 116 -37.38 -29.36 21.31
CA ASP A 116 -37.94 -27.98 21.26
C ASP A 116 -38.67 -27.37 22.49
N THR A 117 -38.61 -26.03 22.65
CA THR A 117 -39.75 -25.06 22.46
C THR A 117 -39.38 -23.62 22.85
N ASN A 118 -40.30 -22.64 22.65
CA ASN A 118 -40.07 -21.21 22.93
C ASN A 118 -40.50 -20.78 24.35
N ASP A 119 -39.74 -19.87 24.96
CA ASP A 119 -40.20 -18.72 25.79
C ASP A 119 -38.98 -17.77 25.94
N ILE A 120 -38.99 -16.45 25.73
CA ILE A 120 -39.88 -15.34 26.15
C ILE A 120 -39.58 -14.80 27.57
N LEU A 121 -38.78 -13.72 27.57
CA LEU A 121 -38.74 -12.60 28.53
C LEU A 121 -38.72 -12.86 30.05
N SER A 122 -37.55 -12.68 30.65
CA SER A 122 -37.33 -11.81 31.82
C SER A 122 -35.81 -11.52 31.93
N SER A 123 -35.25 -10.43 32.43
CA SER A 123 -35.65 -9.19 33.12
C SER A 123 -34.59 -9.00 34.21
N ILE A 124 -33.78 -7.93 34.11
CA ILE A 124 -32.98 -7.21 35.12
C ILE A 124 -31.97 -6.41 34.27
N ASN A 125 -32.31 -5.20 33.84
CA ASN A 125 -32.29 -3.93 34.59
C ASN A 125 -30.89 -3.52 35.05
N ASN A 126 -30.53 -2.30 34.64
CA ASN A 126 -29.67 -1.36 35.36
C ASN A 126 -28.15 -1.70 35.40
N ASP A 127 -27.22 -0.73 35.49
CA ASP A 127 -27.42 0.72 35.68
C ASP A 127 -26.26 1.60 35.14
N HIS A 128 -26.57 2.90 34.99
CA HIS A 128 -25.62 4.04 34.88
C HIS A 128 -24.67 4.06 33.63
N CYS A 129 -23.93 5.13 33.29
CA CYS A 129 -23.79 6.45 33.92
C CYS A 129 -23.65 7.61 32.89
N TYR A 130 -23.64 8.84 33.41
CA TYR A 130 -23.86 10.11 32.69
C TYR A 130 -22.73 10.63 31.80
N VAL A 131 -23.12 11.46 30.83
CA VAL A 131 -22.27 12.49 30.21
C VAL A 131 -21.88 13.53 31.26
N SER A 132 -20.58 13.84 31.36
CA SER A 132 -20.06 14.84 32.29
C SER A 132 -19.97 16.25 31.70
N LYS A 133 -20.31 17.26 32.51
CA LYS A 133 -19.66 18.58 32.49
C LYS A 133 -19.86 19.35 33.81
N SER A 134 -18.78 19.99 34.22
CA SER A 134 -18.58 20.97 35.31
C SER A 134 -19.53 22.19 35.21
N SER A 135 -19.82 22.95 36.27
CA SER A 135 -19.35 22.96 37.67
C SER A 135 -20.23 23.91 38.52
N ASP A 136 -20.17 23.79 39.85
CA ASP A 136 -20.25 24.78 40.96
C ASP A 136 -21.02 26.12 40.73
N SER A 137 -21.82 26.67 41.67
CA SER A 137 -21.75 26.58 43.14
C SER A 137 -23.07 26.93 43.88
N ASP A 138 -23.07 26.72 45.20
CA ASP A 138 -23.76 27.48 46.28
C ASP A 138 -25.32 27.56 46.39
N THR A 139 -25.82 26.60 47.19
CA THR A 139 -26.56 26.78 48.48
C THR A 139 -27.90 27.56 48.65
N LEU A 140 -28.79 26.87 49.40
CA LEU A 140 -29.76 27.35 50.40
C LEU A 140 -31.18 27.86 50.02
N ASN A 141 -32.14 26.94 50.23
CA ASN A 141 -33.46 27.11 50.89
C ASN A 141 -34.61 27.94 50.26
N LYS A 142 -35.73 27.23 50.03
CA LYS A 142 -37.09 27.43 50.65
C LYS A 142 -37.48 28.87 51.07
N SER A 143 -38.67 29.41 50.75
CA SER A 143 -39.93 28.76 50.35
C SER A 143 -41.01 29.73 49.79
N SER A 144 -42.04 29.16 49.12
CA SER A 144 -43.45 29.64 49.01
C SER A 144 -43.76 31.10 48.61
N LEU A 145 -44.43 31.26 47.45
CA LEU A 145 -45.12 32.49 47.01
C LEU A 145 -46.23 32.96 47.96
N PRO A 146 -46.57 34.27 47.92
CA PRO A 146 -47.91 34.65 47.47
C PRO A 146 -47.98 35.44 46.15
N LYS A 147 -49.17 35.45 45.53
CA LYS A 147 -49.58 36.27 44.36
C LYS A 147 -50.43 37.44 44.90
N ARG A 148 -50.79 38.54 44.21
CA ARG A 148 -50.59 39.11 42.85
C ARG A 148 -51.10 40.57 42.89
N LYS A 149 -50.70 41.43 41.94
CA LYS A 149 -51.60 42.41 41.27
C LYS A 149 -51.09 42.64 39.84
N LYS A 150 -51.98 43.01 38.92
CA LYS A 150 -51.67 43.26 37.49
C LYS A 150 -51.66 44.77 37.21
N VAL A 151 -50.89 45.16 36.20
CA VAL A 151 -50.94 46.47 35.52
C VAL A 151 -51.24 46.21 34.05
N GLU A 152 -51.92 47.14 33.38
CA GLU A 152 -52.31 47.02 31.96
C GLU A 152 -51.16 47.43 31.03
N GLN A 153 -51.11 46.84 29.82
CA GLN A 153 -50.03 47.07 28.87
C GLN A 153 -50.41 48.09 27.79
N ILE A 154 -49.57 49.10 27.60
CA ILE A 154 -49.64 50.05 26.47
C ILE A 154 -49.19 49.32 25.19
N THR A 155 -49.83 49.60 24.05
CA THR A 155 -49.48 48.96 22.77
C THR A 155 -48.23 49.58 22.13
N LEU A 156 -47.49 48.79 21.34
CA LEU A 156 -46.27 49.27 20.65
C LEU A 156 -46.53 50.52 19.81
N PHE A 157 -47.61 50.55 19.02
CA PHE A 157 -47.92 51.67 18.15
C PHE A 157 -48.07 53.00 18.92
N GLN A 158 -48.77 52.97 20.06
CA GLN A 158 -48.92 54.13 20.96
C GLN A 158 -47.58 54.54 21.59
N SER A 159 -46.75 53.57 21.99
CA SER A 159 -45.40 53.78 22.53
C SER A 159 -44.43 54.39 21.50
N VAL A 160 -44.55 53.99 20.22
CA VAL A 160 -43.76 54.54 19.11
C VAL A 160 -44.23 55.94 18.76
N MET A 161 -45.54 56.18 18.55
CA MET A 161 -46.08 57.52 18.26
C MET A 161 -45.61 58.57 19.29
N SER A 162 -45.61 58.20 20.57
CA SER A 162 -45.24 59.09 21.67
C SER A 162 -43.74 59.45 21.71
N ASN A 163 -42.87 58.63 21.09
CA ASN A 163 -41.41 58.71 21.26
C ASN A 163 -40.62 58.57 19.93
N THR A 164 -41.24 58.81 18.76
CA THR A 164 -40.61 58.62 17.43
C THR A 164 -39.22 59.26 17.32
N LYS A 165 -39.06 60.48 17.86
CA LYS A 165 -37.82 61.26 17.85
C LYS A 165 -36.69 60.72 18.74
N LEU A 166 -36.93 59.67 19.54
CA LEU A 166 -35.97 59.05 20.46
C LEU A 166 -35.49 57.66 20.00
N LEU A 167 -35.99 57.13 18.88
CA LEU A 167 -35.57 55.84 18.35
C LEU A 167 -34.18 55.92 17.69
N ASN A 168 -33.29 55.00 18.04
CA ASN A 168 -31.93 54.92 17.51
C ASN A 168 -31.90 54.03 16.25
N ILE A 169 -32.21 54.65 15.10
CA ILE A 169 -32.33 54.04 13.77
C ILE A 169 -30.97 54.05 13.04
N PRO A 170 -30.57 53.00 12.27
CA PRO A 170 -29.30 52.98 11.55
C PRO A 170 -29.16 54.05 10.44
N VAL A 171 -27.91 54.39 10.11
CA VAL A 171 -27.59 55.43 9.11
C VAL A 171 -28.16 55.06 7.72
N LYS A 172 -28.76 56.04 7.03
CA LYS A 172 -29.50 55.91 5.75
C LYS A 172 -30.89 55.27 5.84
N TRP A 173 -31.40 54.99 7.03
CA TRP A 173 -32.83 54.83 7.25
C TRP A 173 -33.48 56.19 7.53
N PHE A 174 -34.74 56.30 7.13
CA PHE A 174 -35.61 57.46 7.33
C PHE A 174 -36.95 56.96 7.87
N TYR A 175 -37.78 57.86 8.41
CA TYR A 175 -39.15 57.53 8.77
C TYR A 175 -40.10 58.66 8.40
N ASP A 176 -41.28 58.28 7.91
CA ASP A 176 -42.36 59.17 7.49
C ASP A 176 -43.65 58.80 8.25
N THR A 177 -44.52 59.79 8.48
CA THR A 177 -45.78 59.61 9.22
C THR A 177 -46.97 60.09 8.40
N ASP A 178 -47.57 59.20 7.64
CA ASP A 178 -48.67 59.51 6.73
C ASP A 178 -50.05 59.34 7.38
N ARG A 179 -51.03 60.07 6.84
CA ARG A 179 -52.45 59.90 7.14
C ARG A 179 -53.15 59.40 5.88
N THR A 180 -53.41 58.10 5.80
CA THR A 180 -54.07 57.51 4.64
C THR A 180 -55.57 57.67 4.73
N GLU A 181 -56.15 58.50 3.85
CA GLU A 181 -57.61 58.57 3.67
C GLU A 181 -58.08 57.38 2.83
N VAL A 182 -58.76 56.43 3.46
CA VAL A 182 -59.48 55.35 2.76
C VAL A 182 -60.90 55.84 2.47
N GLY A 183 -61.29 55.80 1.19
CA GLY A 183 -62.49 56.48 0.72
C GLY A 183 -63.81 55.99 1.33
N SER A 184 -64.70 56.95 1.60
CA SER A 184 -66.13 56.83 1.92
C SER A 184 -66.53 56.10 3.22
N THR A 185 -67.27 56.85 4.06
CA THR A 185 -68.07 56.42 5.23
C THR A 185 -67.34 56.02 6.53
N ASN A 186 -67.26 56.99 7.45
CA ASN A 186 -67.22 56.86 8.92
C ASN A 186 -66.45 55.66 9.53
N LYS A 187 -65.11 55.69 9.41
CA LYS A 187 -64.17 55.03 10.32
C LYS A 187 -62.92 55.90 10.50
N ALA A 188 -62.23 55.74 11.62
CA ALA A 188 -61.15 56.63 12.03
C ALA A 188 -59.98 56.66 11.03
N SER A 189 -59.38 57.85 10.84
CA SER A 189 -58.19 58.04 10.02
C SER A 189 -57.00 57.29 10.64
N LYS A 190 -56.62 56.16 10.04
CA LYS A 190 -55.46 55.40 10.48
C LYS A 190 -54.18 56.15 10.09
N MET A 191 -53.44 56.56 11.11
CA MET A 191 -52.09 57.12 10.95
C MET A 191 -51.11 55.96 10.76
N VAL A 192 -50.16 56.13 9.85
CA VAL A 192 -49.21 55.09 9.44
C VAL A 192 -47.79 55.60 9.67
N ILE A 193 -46.92 54.80 10.27
CA ILE A 193 -45.50 55.13 10.40
C ILE A 193 -44.71 54.19 9.50
N SER A 194 -44.04 54.73 8.48
CA SER A 194 -43.19 53.96 7.57
C SER A 194 -41.73 54.24 7.89
N PHE A 195 -40.95 53.21 8.21
CA PHE A 195 -39.49 53.26 8.33
C PHE A 195 -38.89 52.67 7.06
N HIS A 196 -38.08 53.41 6.33
CA HIS A 196 -37.61 53.00 5.02
C HIS A 196 -36.12 53.28 4.82
N LYS A 197 -35.44 52.43 4.05
CA LYS A 197 -34.03 52.58 3.68
C LYS A 197 -33.93 52.86 2.18
N SER A 198 -33.57 54.09 1.83
CA SER A 198 -33.41 54.52 0.44
C SER A 198 -32.00 54.26 -0.08
N VAL A 199 -31.89 53.65 -1.26
CA VAL A 199 -30.62 53.38 -1.95
C VAL A 199 -30.58 54.10 -3.29
N SER A 200 -29.41 54.66 -3.64
CA SER A 200 -29.10 55.22 -4.95
C SER A 200 -28.11 54.32 -5.69
N SER A 201 -28.47 53.89 -6.89
CA SER A 201 -27.55 53.17 -7.78
C SER A 201 -26.64 54.17 -8.50
N LYS A 202 -25.32 53.92 -8.54
CA LYS A 202 -24.39 54.75 -9.33
C LYS A 202 -24.63 54.71 -10.85
N LYS A 203 -25.58 53.89 -11.34
CA LYS A 203 -25.94 53.74 -12.76
C LYS A 203 -27.38 54.11 -13.11
N MET A 204 -28.22 54.49 -12.13
CA MET A 204 -29.60 54.93 -12.34
C MET A 204 -29.86 56.14 -11.44
N LEU A 205 -30.33 57.26 -12.02
CA LEU A 205 -30.52 58.52 -11.29
C LEU A 205 -31.69 58.51 -10.28
N ASN A 206 -32.53 57.48 -10.33
CA ASN A 206 -33.68 57.33 -9.44
C ASN A 206 -33.27 56.72 -8.08
N ARG A 207 -33.84 57.24 -6.99
CA ARG A 207 -33.81 56.61 -5.66
C ARG A 207 -34.93 55.58 -5.58
N TYR A 208 -34.68 54.48 -4.89
CA TYR A 208 -35.67 53.43 -4.63
C TYR A 208 -35.46 52.84 -3.23
N ILE A 209 -36.52 52.24 -2.67
CA ILE A 209 -36.52 51.73 -1.30
C ILE A 209 -35.99 50.29 -1.29
N GLU A 210 -34.90 50.05 -0.58
CA GLU A 210 -34.29 48.71 -0.42
C GLU A 210 -35.11 47.86 0.56
N LYS A 211 -35.49 48.47 1.68
CA LYS A 211 -36.12 47.83 2.83
C LYS A 211 -37.15 48.80 3.43
N GLN A 212 -38.35 48.33 3.74
CA GLN A 212 -39.39 49.12 4.40
C GLN A 212 -40.07 48.32 5.50
N ILE A 213 -40.46 49.01 6.58
CA ILE A 213 -41.29 48.50 7.66
C ILE A 213 -42.43 49.49 7.84
N ILE A 214 -43.67 49.03 7.70
CA ILE A 214 -44.88 49.83 7.84
C ILE A 214 -45.55 49.42 9.16
N LEU A 215 -45.64 50.36 10.09
CA LEU A 215 -46.24 50.22 11.42
C LEU A 215 -47.63 50.87 11.44
N THR A 216 -48.60 50.05 11.82
CA THR A 216 -50.00 50.41 12.08
C THR A 216 -50.42 49.74 13.40
N GLU A 217 -51.64 49.23 13.52
CA GLU A 217 -51.99 48.22 14.53
C GLU A 217 -51.20 46.91 14.32
N GLU A 218 -50.80 46.62 13.08
CA GLU A 218 -49.92 45.52 12.68
C GLU A 218 -48.61 46.03 12.05
N ILE A 219 -47.61 45.14 11.94
CA ILE A 219 -46.31 45.40 11.32
C ILE A 219 -46.21 44.65 10.01
N PHE A 220 -45.94 45.38 8.91
CA PHE A 220 -45.69 44.80 7.60
C PHE A 220 -44.26 45.11 7.15
N VAL A 221 -43.55 44.12 6.60
CA VAL A 221 -42.16 44.28 6.16
C VAL A 221 -42.08 44.04 4.66
N TYR A 222 -41.34 44.90 3.95
CA TYR A 222 -41.19 44.88 2.50
C TYR A 222 -39.72 45.02 2.08
N VAL A 223 -39.40 44.44 0.91
CA VAL A 223 -38.11 44.51 0.22
C VAL A 223 -38.40 44.68 -1.27
N PHE A 224 -37.93 45.76 -1.90
CA PHE A 224 -38.19 46.08 -3.32
C PHE A 224 -39.67 45.82 -3.72
N ASP A 225 -40.57 46.42 -2.93
CA ASP A 225 -42.03 46.34 -3.01
C ASP A 225 -42.68 44.96 -2.75
N LYS A 226 -41.89 43.91 -2.51
CA LYS A 226 -42.39 42.58 -2.13
C LYS A 226 -42.55 42.45 -0.62
N LYS A 227 -43.73 42.02 -0.14
CA LYS A 227 -44.03 41.72 1.27
C LYS A 227 -43.36 40.44 1.76
N PHE A 228 -42.90 40.44 3.02
CA PHE A 228 -42.34 39.31 3.77
C PHE A 228 -42.97 39.21 5.16
N GLU A 229 -42.87 38.04 5.80
CA GLU A 229 -43.26 37.87 7.20
C GLU A 229 -42.08 38.15 8.15
N VAL A 230 -42.35 38.58 9.39
CA VAL A 230 -41.29 38.85 10.39
C VAL A 230 -40.49 37.57 10.72
N LEU A 231 -41.16 36.41 10.66
CA LEU A 231 -40.57 35.07 10.84
C LEU A 231 -39.58 34.67 9.73
N ASP A 232 -39.69 35.24 8.52
CA ASP A 232 -38.71 35.01 7.43
C ASP A 232 -37.37 35.71 7.71
N ILE A 233 -37.37 36.70 8.61
CA ILE A 233 -36.29 37.67 8.80
C ILE A 233 -35.59 37.49 10.15
N ALA A 234 -36.36 37.18 11.20
CA ALA A 234 -35.87 37.08 12.58
C ALA A 234 -35.93 35.65 13.13
N SER A 235 -34.86 35.24 13.82
CA SER A 235 -34.81 33.95 14.53
C SER A 235 -35.81 33.90 15.70
N SER A 236 -36.08 32.68 16.18
CA SER A 236 -37.16 32.32 17.13
C SER A 236 -37.27 33.12 18.44
N SER A 237 -36.27 33.94 18.78
CA SER A 237 -36.26 34.84 19.94
C SER A 237 -36.91 36.22 19.70
N LEU A 238 -37.28 36.56 18.46
CA LEU A 238 -37.89 37.84 18.07
C LEU A 238 -39.27 37.67 17.38
N ASN A 239 -39.97 36.56 17.66
CA ASN A 239 -41.23 36.17 17.02
C ASN A 239 -42.39 37.18 17.16
N LYS A 240 -42.28 38.18 18.04
CA LYS A 240 -43.26 39.26 18.19
C LYS A 240 -42.54 40.54 18.64
N ILE A 241 -42.71 41.61 17.88
CA ILE A 241 -42.12 42.91 18.18
C ILE A 241 -43.15 43.68 19.01
N ASP A 242 -42.98 43.70 20.32
CA ASP A 242 -43.93 44.32 21.27
C ASP A 242 -43.39 45.57 21.99
N THR A 243 -42.08 45.87 21.90
CA THR A 243 -41.48 47.07 22.51
C THR A 243 -40.62 47.89 21.55
N ASN A 244 -40.43 49.18 21.83
CA ASN A 244 -39.55 50.07 21.06
C ASN A 244 -38.11 49.52 20.97
N SER A 245 -37.63 48.85 22.02
CA SER A 245 -36.30 48.21 22.04
C SER A 245 -36.21 47.04 21.05
N ASP A 246 -37.29 46.28 20.89
CA ASP A 246 -37.34 45.15 19.97
C ASP A 246 -37.50 45.62 18.51
N LEU A 247 -38.21 46.73 18.29
CA LEU A 247 -38.25 47.40 16.99
C LEU A 247 -36.85 47.90 16.59
N GLU A 248 -36.09 48.52 17.49
CA GLU A 248 -34.70 48.91 17.21
C GLU A 248 -33.80 47.71 16.89
N LYS A 249 -33.89 46.63 17.70
CA LYS A 249 -33.14 45.37 17.44
C LYS A 249 -33.50 44.80 16.08
N PHE A 250 -34.80 44.81 15.72
CA PHE A 250 -35.27 44.31 14.45
C PHE A 250 -34.78 45.17 13.26
N ILE A 251 -34.84 46.51 13.35
CA ILE A 251 -34.29 47.39 12.30
C ILE A 251 -32.78 47.16 12.14
N LYS A 252 -32.03 47.09 13.25
CA LYS A 252 -30.58 46.83 13.25
C LYS A 252 -30.23 45.45 12.67
N LEU A 253 -31.02 44.42 13.01
CA LEU A 253 -30.90 43.08 12.42
C LEU A 253 -31.21 43.11 10.91
N PHE A 254 -32.37 43.65 10.52
CA PHE A 254 -32.86 43.68 9.15
C PHE A 254 -31.95 44.50 8.23
N ASP A 255 -31.37 45.61 8.70
CA ASP A 255 -30.35 46.35 7.97
C ASP A 255 -29.12 45.47 7.65
N SER A 256 -28.63 44.74 8.66
CA SER A 256 -27.43 43.88 8.59
C SER A 256 -27.55 42.65 7.67
N ILE A 257 -28.75 42.30 7.23
CA ILE A 257 -28.97 41.13 6.37
C ILE A 257 -28.58 41.47 4.93
N PRO A 258 -27.65 40.72 4.30
CA PRO A 258 -27.25 40.95 2.92
C PRO A 258 -28.40 40.61 1.97
N MET A 259 -28.65 41.51 1.02
CA MET A 259 -29.64 41.34 -0.02
C MET A 259 -28.96 40.91 -1.31
N CYS A 260 -29.67 40.15 -2.14
CA CYS A 260 -29.32 40.11 -3.55
C CYS A 260 -29.49 41.53 -4.14
N GLN A 261 -28.65 41.92 -5.11
CA GLN A 261 -28.77 43.22 -5.82
C GLN A 261 -29.30 43.06 -7.26
N GLY A 262 -29.80 41.86 -7.59
CA GLY A 262 -30.27 41.51 -8.92
C GLY A 262 -29.19 41.62 -10.00
N ALA A 263 -29.64 41.70 -11.25
CA ALA A 263 -28.86 42.21 -12.36
C ALA A 263 -29.57 43.46 -12.93
N VAL A 264 -28.80 44.41 -13.49
CA VAL A 264 -29.40 45.53 -14.23
C VAL A 264 -30.02 44.97 -15.51
N SER A 265 -31.25 45.40 -15.81
CA SER A 265 -31.98 45.05 -17.04
C SER A 265 -31.23 45.59 -18.28
N LEU A 266 -30.36 44.75 -18.86
CA LEU A 266 -29.50 45.09 -20.01
C LEU A 266 -29.75 44.10 -21.16
N PHE A 267 -30.65 44.48 -22.06
CA PHE A 267 -31.06 43.73 -23.25
C PHE A 267 -29.94 43.58 -24.30
N GLN A 268 -28.92 42.75 -24.04
CA GLN A 268 -27.87 42.51 -25.05
C GLN A 268 -27.10 41.17 -24.99
N ASN A 269 -27.59 40.15 -24.27
CA ASN A 269 -27.08 38.78 -24.39
C ASN A 269 -28.24 37.79 -24.59
N ARG A 270 -28.52 37.40 -25.85
CA ARG A 270 -29.66 36.52 -26.19
C ARG A 270 -29.40 35.03 -25.96
N ASP A 271 -28.14 34.62 -25.81
CA ASP A 271 -27.73 33.21 -25.81
C ASP A 271 -27.67 32.55 -24.41
N LEU A 272 -27.91 33.33 -23.35
CA LEU A 272 -27.98 32.82 -21.98
C LEU A 272 -29.40 32.37 -21.61
N LYS A 273 -29.71 31.09 -21.84
CA LYS A 273 -30.90 30.43 -21.28
C LYS A 273 -30.79 30.32 -19.75
N LEU A 274 -31.19 31.37 -19.04
CA LEU A 274 -31.40 31.33 -17.58
C LEU A 274 -32.44 30.25 -17.24
N SER A 275 -32.08 29.33 -16.34
CA SER A 275 -32.87 28.14 -16.01
C SER A 275 -34.08 28.42 -15.10
N PHE A 276 -34.32 29.67 -14.74
CA PHE A 276 -35.43 30.13 -13.89
C PHE A 276 -35.98 31.45 -14.43
N SER A 277 -37.30 31.58 -14.49
CA SER A 277 -37.96 32.80 -14.96
C SER A 277 -37.48 34.02 -14.16
N PRO A 278 -37.09 35.13 -14.81
CA PRO A 278 -36.80 36.37 -14.11
C PRO A 278 -38.10 37.04 -13.67
N VAL A 279 -38.02 37.81 -12.59
CA VAL A 279 -39.02 38.80 -12.15
C VAL A 279 -38.34 40.16 -12.24
N GLU A 280 -39.05 41.18 -12.74
CA GLU A 280 -38.56 42.55 -12.79
C GLU A 280 -39.25 43.38 -11.70
N SER A 281 -38.47 44.04 -10.84
CA SER A 281 -38.95 45.02 -9.85
C SER A 281 -37.95 46.15 -9.72
N SER A 282 -38.44 47.38 -9.59
CA SER A 282 -37.65 48.63 -9.52
C SER A 282 -36.56 48.77 -10.61
N GLY A 283 -36.74 48.17 -11.81
CA GLY A 283 -35.77 48.20 -12.92
C GLY A 283 -34.59 47.21 -12.79
N MET A 284 -34.69 46.23 -11.89
CA MET A 284 -33.71 45.16 -11.70
C MET A 284 -34.34 43.78 -11.99
N TRP A 285 -33.54 42.87 -12.54
CA TRP A 285 -33.90 41.48 -12.81
C TRP A 285 -33.50 40.56 -11.67
N TRP A 286 -34.44 39.72 -11.26
CA TRP A 286 -34.34 38.81 -10.10
C TRP A 286 -34.65 37.39 -10.53
N HIS A 287 -33.83 36.39 -10.18
CA HIS A 287 -34.20 34.99 -10.41
C HIS A 287 -35.40 34.62 -9.52
N SER A 288 -36.47 34.06 -10.08
CA SER A 288 -37.68 33.64 -9.32
C SER A 288 -37.43 32.72 -8.12
N LYS A 289 -36.33 31.93 -8.13
CA LYS A 289 -35.92 31.05 -7.02
C LYS A 289 -34.76 31.58 -6.17
N CYS A 290 -34.28 32.80 -6.41
CA CYS A 290 -33.32 33.45 -5.52
C CYS A 290 -34.08 34.15 -4.41
N CYS A 291 -33.82 33.76 -3.15
CA CYS A 291 -34.30 34.48 -2.00
C CYS A 291 -33.75 35.91 -2.03
N THR A 292 -34.62 36.92 -2.10
CA THR A 292 -34.24 38.35 -2.16
C THR A 292 -33.40 38.73 -0.94
N ILE A 293 -33.82 38.19 0.21
CA ILE A 293 -33.07 38.05 1.45
C ILE A 293 -32.10 36.88 1.29
N LEU A 294 -30.78 37.09 1.40
CA LEU A 294 -29.83 35.99 1.43
C LEU A 294 -29.75 35.44 2.86
N PRO A 295 -30.15 34.18 3.13
CA PRO A 295 -29.96 33.59 4.45
C PRO A 295 -28.46 33.50 4.78
N LYS A 296 -28.10 33.62 6.06
CA LYS A 296 -26.69 33.52 6.54
C LYS A 296 -26.13 32.09 6.50
N GLU A 297 -26.52 31.29 5.51
CA GLU A 297 -25.82 30.06 5.15
C GLU A 297 -24.65 30.39 4.21
N ASN A 298 -23.45 30.47 4.78
CA ASN A 298 -22.21 30.72 4.04
C ASN A 298 -22.09 29.81 2.80
N SER A 299 -22.15 30.40 1.61
CA SER A 299 -22.06 29.68 0.33
C SER A 299 -20.67 29.05 0.10
N SER A 300 -19.64 29.56 0.79
CA SER A 300 -18.30 28.95 0.89
C SER A 300 -18.30 27.60 1.62
N ASP A 301 -19.14 27.46 2.64
CA ASP A 301 -18.93 26.42 3.67
C ASP A 301 -19.63 25.11 3.33
N LYS A 302 -20.62 25.09 2.44
CA LYS A 302 -21.27 23.85 2.00
C LYS A 302 -20.28 22.89 1.32
N ALA A 303 -19.24 23.41 0.65
CA ALA A 303 -18.13 22.60 0.16
C ALA A 303 -17.21 22.14 1.30
N SER A 304 -16.77 23.06 2.17
CA SER A 304 -15.86 22.77 3.29
C SER A 304 -16.44 21.74 4.28
N VAL A 305 -17.69 21.92 4.71
CA VAL A 305 -18.42 20.99 5.59
C VAL A 305 -18.64 19.63 4.91
N LYS A 306 -18.89 19.59 3.59
CA LYS A 306 -19.00 18.32 2.86
C LYS A 306 -17.65 17.60 2.78
N VAL A 307 -16.55 18.32 2.56
CA VAL A 307 -15.18 17.77 2.60
C VAL A 307 -14.85 17.24 4.01
N GLY A 308 -15.14 18.01 5.06
CA GLY A 308 -14.92 17.57 6.45
C GLY A 308 -15.72 16.32 6.82
N ARG A 309 -17.00 16.24 6.42
CA ARG A 309 -17.82 15.02 6.57
C ARG A 309 -17.22 13.85 5.81
N LEU A 310 -16.87 14.01 4.53
CA LEU A 310 -16.24 12.95 3.73
C LEU A 310 -14.91 12.48 4.32
N GLN A 311 -14.07 13.38 4.84
CA GLN A 311 -12.83 13.04 5.52
C GLN A 311 -13.06 12.26 6.82
N ASN A 312 -14.11 12.56 7.58
CA ASN A 312 -14.44 11.83 8.80
C ASN A 312 -15.02 10.45 8.49
N ASN A 313 -15.95 10.33 7.55
CA ASN A 313 -16.44 9.03 7.07
C ASN A 313 -15.29 8.15 6.53
N LEU A 314 -14.33 8.75 5.83
CA LEU A 314 -13.15 8.04 5.31
C LEU A 314 -12.22 7.53 6.43
N LYS A 315 -12.02 8.32 7.51
CA LYS A 315 -11.29 7.85 8.72
C LYS A 315 -12.04 6.72 9.42
N GLU A 316 -13.37 6.80 9.49
CA GLU A 316 -14.21 5.78 10.11
C GLU A 316 -14.12 4.44 9.35
N ILE A 317 -14.26 4.48 8.01
CA ILE A 317 -14.07 3.31 7.14
C ILE A 317 -12.64 2.75 7.28
N GLN A 318 -11.61 3.61 7.35
CA GLN A 318 -10.23 3.17 7.58
C GLN A 318 -10.05 2.47 8.94
N ASN A 319 -10.73 2.94 9.99
CA ASN A 319 -10.72 2.28 11.29
C ASN A 319 -11.45 0.93 11.25
N GLN A 320 -12.61 0.83 10.58
CA GLN A 320 -13.32 -0.44 10.40
C GLN A 320 -12.47 -1.45 9.60
N MET A 321 -11.88 -1.05 8.47
CA MET A 321 -10.98 -1.90 7.66
C MET A 321 -9.75 -2.40 8.44
N LYS A 322 -9.32 -1.67 9.49
CA LYS A 322 -8.21 -2.04 10.37
C LYS A 322 -8.61 -3.07 11.44
N LEU A 323 -9.89 -3.15 11.81
CA LEU A 323 -10.43 -4.10 12.78
C LEU A 323 -10.79 -5.46 12.15
N VAL A 324 -11.18 -5.48 10.87
CA VAL A 324 -11.44 -6.72 10.12
C VAL A 324 -10.19 -7.59 10.08
N THR A 325 -10.26 -8.81 10.62
CA THR A 325 -9.19 -9.83 10.57
C THR A 325 -9.11 -10.47 9.19
N GLN A 326 -8.18 -11.40 8.95
CA GLN A 326 -8.15 -12.08 7.63
C GLN A 326 -9.13 -13.26 7.55
N SER A 327 -9.30 -14.03 8.64
CA SER A 327 -10.27 -15.14 8.68
C SER A 327 -11.70 -14.66 8.46
N THR A 328 -12.13 -13.63 9.19
CA THR A 328 -13.47 -13.03 9.02
C THR A 328 -13.71 -12.50 7.61
N LEU A 329 -12.70 -11.89 6.97
CA LEU A 329 -12.80 -11.46 5.57
C LEU A 329 -12.96 -12.65 4.61
N GLU A 330 -12.21 -13.73 4.83
CA GLU A 330 -12.28 -14.95 4.01
C GLU A 330 -13.64 -15.64 4.20
N GLU A 331 -14.12 -15.82 5.44
CA GLU A 331 -15.45 -16.34 5.79
C GLU A 331 -16.60 -15.52 5.17
N MET A 332 -16.52 -14.17 5.22
CA MET A 332 -17.49 -13.28 4.57
C MET A 332 -17.47 -13.40 3.04
N LEU A 333 -16.30 -13.65 2.45
CA LEU A 333 -16.14 -13.86 1.00
C LEU A 333 -16.50 -15.29 0.55
N GLU A 334 -16.57 -16.26 1.46
CA GLU A 334 -17.05 -17.62 1.17
C GLU A 334 -18.57 -17.76 1.33
N SER A 335 -19.15 -17.10 2.34
CA SER A 335 -20.60 -17.03 2.55
C SER A 335 -21.32 -16.14 1.52
N SER A 336 -20.71 -15.02 1.11
CA SER A 336 -21.18 -14.27 -0.05
C SER A 336 -20.79 -14.98 -1.35
N ARG A 337 -21.72 -15.07 -2.31
CA ARG A 337 -21.57 -15.86 -3.56
C ARG A 337 -20.66 -15.18 -4.61
N VAL A 338 -19.55 -14.58 -4.18
CA VAL A 338 -18.64 -13.77 -5.00
C VAL A 338 -17.70 -14.66 -5.82
N PRO A 339 -17.55 -14.45 -7.15
CA PRO A 339 -16.61 -15.21 -7.98
C PRO A 339 -15.15 -15.13 -7.48
N LYS A 340 -14.42 -16.26 -7.49
CA LYS A 340 -13.06 -16.35 -6.92
C LYS A 340 -12.12 -15.20 -7.33
N CYS A 341 -12.13 -14.78 -8.59
CA CYS A 341 -11.28 -13.69 -9.08
C CYS A 341 -11.58 -12.33 -8.40
N GLN A 342 -12.84 -12.07 -8.03
CA GLN A 342 -13.22 -10.88 -7.26
C GLN A 342 -12.85 -11.03 -5.77
N ARG A 343 -12.91 -12.25 -5.22
CA ARG A 343 -12.46 -12.53 -3.83
C ARG A 343 -10.97 -12.25 -3.66
N GLU A 344 -10.13 -12.78 -4.56
CA GLU A 344 -8.68 -12.50 -4.60
C GLU A 344 -8.40 -10.99 -4.70
N LEU A 345 -9.09 -10.28 -5.60
CA LEU A 345 -9.01 -8.82 -5.72
C LEU A 345 -9.32 -8.08 -4.41
N ILE A 346 -10.42 -8.44 -3.74
CA ILE A 346 -10.83 -7.80 -2.47
C ILE A 346 -9.79 -8.09 -1.37
N ILE A 347 -9.34 -9.35 -1.25
CA ILE A 347 -8.30 -9.76 -0.29
C ILE A 347 -7.01 -8.96 -0.49
N GLU A 348 -6.58 -8.73 -1.74
CA GLU A 348 -5.37 -7.96 -2.04
C GLU A 348 -5.55 -6.46 -1.82
N ILE A 349 -6.76 -5.90 -2.01
CA ILE A 349 -7.09 -4.52 -1.59
C ILE A 349 -6.94 -4.37 -0.06
N PHE A 350 -7.48 -5.31 0.73
CA PHE A 350 -7.37 -5.29 2.19
C PHE A 350 -5.92 -5.52 2.69
N LYS A 351 -5.12 -6.37 2.02
CA LYS A 351 -3.67 -6.47 2.29
C LYS A 351 -2.94 -5.17 1.96
N ALA A 352 -3.28 -4.54 0.83
CA ALA A 352 -2.65 -3.31 0.36
C ALA A 352 -2.97 -2.06 1.22
N SER A 353 -4.12 -2.04 1.91
CA SER A 353 -4.51 -0.96 2.84
C SER A 353 -3.93 -1.12 4.25
N ARG A 354 -3.70 -2.35 4.73
CA ARG A 354 -3.03 -2.63 6.01
C ARG A 354 -1.55 -2.19 6.04
N LEU A 355 -0.92 -1.97 4.89
CA LEU A 355 0.51 -1.65 4.76
C LEU A 355 0.80 -0.14 4.76
N LYS A 356 1.53 0.33 5.77
CA LYS A 356 1.98 1.75 5.91
C LYS A 356 2.86 2.27 4.76
N ASN A 357 3.47 1.39 3.96
CA ASN A 357 4.32 1.74 2.83
C ASN A 357 3.89 0.93 1.59
N PRO A 358 3.46 1.56 0.49
CA PRO A 358 3.03 0.85 -0.72
C PRO A 358 4.16 0.05 -1.39
N LYS A 359 5.44 0.36 -1.12
CA LYS A 359 6.59 -0.41 -1.63
C LYS A 359 6.81 -1.76 -0.93
N ASN A 360 6.17 -2.00 0.22
CA ASN A 360 6.31 -3.25 0.98
C ASN A 360 5.19 -4.27 0.67
N ARG A 361 4.43 -4.07 -0.42
CA ARG A 361 3.36 -4.98 -0.85
C ARG A 361 3.94 -6.31 -1.35
N ARG A 362 3.52 -7.41 -0.71
CA ARG A 362 3.62 -8.77 -1.24
C ARG A 362 2.26 -9.18 -1.76
N TYR A 363 2.23 -9.80 -2.94
CA TYR A 363 1.02 -10.14 -3.69
C TYR A 363 0.78 -11.66 -3.67
N SER A 364 -0.48 -12.12 -3.74
CA SER A 364 -0.77 -13.55 -3.95
C SER A 364 -0.34 -14.01 -5.37
N GLU A 365 0.03 -15.27 -5.51
CA GLU A 365 0.36 -15.87 -6.82
C GLU A 365 -0.82 -15.78 -7.80
N ASN A 366 -2.04 -15.98 -7.31
CA ASN A 366 -3.27 -15.84 -8.09
C ASN A 366 -3.48 -14.38 -8.56
N TRP A 367 -3.16 -13.40 -7.73
CA TRP A 367 -3.22 -11.98 -8.09
C TRP A 367 -2.13 -11.58 -9.07
N LEU A 368 -0.88 -12.08 -8.89
CA LEU A 368 0.20 -11.89 -9.86
C LEU A 368 -0.17 -12.48 -11.23
N LEU A 369 -0.76 -13.68 -11.26
CA LEU A 369 -1.26 -14.30 -12.50
C LEU A 369 -2.37 -13.47 -13.15
N LEU A 370 -3.34 -12.96 -12.37
CA LEU A 370 -4.40 -12.10 -12.88
C LEU A 370 -3.85 -10.75 -13.40
N CYS A 371 -2.85 -10.19 -12.73
CA CYS A 371 -2.14 -8.98 -13.15
C CYS A 371 -1.37 -9.19 -14.46
N MET A 372 -0.69 -10.33 -14.62
CA MET A 372 -0.01 -10.69 -15.87
C MET A 372 -1.01 -10.84 -17.01
N LEU A 373 -2.13 -11.53 -16.80
CA LEU A 373 -3.22 -11.64 -17.77
C LEU A 373 -3.81 -10.25 -18.13
N LEU A 374 -3.88 -9.33 -17.16
CA LEU A 374 -4.38 -7.98 -17.37
C LEU A 374 -3.45 -7.12 -18.24
N GLN A 375 -2.10 -7.20 -18.15
CA GLN A 375 -1.29 -6.65 -19.25
C GLN A 375 -1.47 -7.47 -20.51
N ILE A 376 -1.38 -8.80 -20.52
CA ILE A 376 -1.39 -9.56 -21.79
C ILE A 376 -2.61 -9.19 -22.66
N ARG A 377 -3.72 -8.74 -22.07
CA ARG A 377 -4.82 -8.05 -22.78
C ARG A 377 -4.65 -6.52 -22.96
N SER A 378 -4.06 -5.78 -22.02
CA SER A 378 -3.62 -4.37 -22.22
C SER A 378 -2.58 -3.79 -21.21
N PRO A 379 -1.25 -3.69 -21.46
CA PRO A 379 -0.18 -2.12 -20.43
C PRO A 379 -0.59 -0.70 -20.79
N SER A 380 -1.65 -0.49 -21.58
CA SER A 380 -2.31 0.83 -21.59
C SER A 380 -3.34 0.90 -20.46
N GLY A 381 -4.29 -0.04 -20.42
CA GLY A 381 -5.26 -0.19 -19.32
C GLY A 381 -4.60 -0.51 -17.98
N TYR A 382 -3.69 -1.49 -17.92
CA TYR A 382 -2.98 -1.84 -16.69
C TYR A 382 -2.18 -0.67 -16.12
N LYS A 383 -1.49 0.11 -16.98
CA LYS A 383 -0.76 1.32 -16.56
C LYS A 383 -1.70 2.40 -16.04
N PHE A 384 -2.78 2.70 -16.77
CA PHE A 384 -3.79 3.67 -16.35
C PHE A 384 -4.40 3.34 -14.97
N ILE A 385 -4.84 2.10 -14.77
CA ILE A 385 -5.45 1.63 -13.52
C ILE A 385 -4.45 1.72 -12.35
N ARG A 386 -3.18 1.38 -12.58
CA ARG A 386 -2.12 1.42 -11.56
C ARG A 386 -1.66 2.83 -11.23
N ASP A 387 -1.44 3.68 -12.23
CA ASP A 387 -0.87 5.01 -12.05
C ASP A 387 -1.89 5.96 -11.38
N LEU A 388 -3.19 5.75 -11.62
CA LEU A 388 -4.29 6.35 -10.84
C LEU A 388 -4.54 5.67 -9.48
N ASN A 389 -3.76 4.64 -9.10
CA ASN A 389 -3.89 3.85 -7.87
C ASN A 389 -5.28 3.23 -7.65
N ILE A 390 -6.02 2.95 -8.72
CA ILE A 390 -7.38 2.37 -8.66
C ILE A 390 -7.33 0.94 -8.10
N LEU A 391 -6.32 0.15 -8.50
CA LEU A 391 -6.09 -1.21 -8.01
C LEU A 391 -4.63 -1.40 -7.52
N PRO A 392 -4.37 -2.31 -6.56
CA PRO A 392 -3.03 -2.62 -6.06
C PRO A 392 -2.24 -3.50 -7.05
N LEU A 393 -1.91 -2.93 -8.21
CA LEU A 393 -1.21 -3.62 -9.30
C LEU A 393 0.33 -3.54 -9.14
N PRO A 394 1.07 -4.65 -9.36
CA PRO A 394 2.54 -4.67 -9.42
C PRO A 394 3.14 -3.64 -10.39
N CYS A 395 4.33 -3.11 -10.05
CA CYS A 395 5.11 -2.29 -10.96
C CYS A 395 5.86 -3.14 -12.01
N LYS A 396 6.02 -2.61 -13.23
CA LYS A 396 6.83 -3.20 -14.31
C LYS A 396 8.19 -2.51 -14.38
N PHE A 397 9.24 -3.25 -14.76
CA PHE A 397 10.54 -2.63 -15.13
C PHE A 397 10.38 -1.65 -16.28
N ASP A 398 9.56 -1.97 -17.30
CA ASP A 398 9.25 -1.07 -18.44
C ASP A 398 8.71 0.31 -18.03
N THR A 399 8.16 0.43 -16.81
CA THR A 399 7.58 1.69 -16.29
C THR A 399 8.46 2.40 -15.26
N LYS A 400 9.66 1.89 -15.00
CA LYS A 400 10.72 2.55 -14.23
C LYS A 400 11.59 3.39 -15.17
N THR A 401 12.21 4.45 -14.66
CA THR A 401 13.27 5.16 -15.40
C THR A 401 14.52 4.29 -15.54
N GLU A 402 15.41 4.56 -16.49
CA GLU A 402 16.65 3.76 -16.67
C GLU A 402 17.48 3.70 -15.37
N GLN A 403 17.61 4.81 -14.64
CA GLN A 403 18.28 4.85 -13.34
C GLN A 403 17.62 3.93 -12.28
N GLN A 404 16.30 3.72 -12.34
CA GLN A 404 15.56 2.82 -11.46
C GLN A 404 15.62 1.36 -11.93
N LYS A 405 15.87 1.11 -13.22
CA LYS A 405 16.17 -0.22 -13.77
C LYS A 405 17.58 -0.68 -13.47
N GLN A 406 18.49 0.21 -13.05
CA GLN A 406 19.87 -0.13 -12.70
C GLN A 406 20.01 -0.67 -11.29
N GLY A 407 20.76 -1.76 -11.16
CA GLY A 407 21.01 -2.44 -9.90
C GLY A 407 22.28 -3.27 -9.88
N VAL A 408 22.55 -3.83 -8.71
CA VAL A 408 23.69 -4.71 -8.41
C VAL A 408 23.15 -6.10 -8.05
N LEU A 409 23.79 -7.12 -8.61
CA LEU A 409 23.57 -8.52 -8.22
C LEU A 409 24.42 -8.81 -6.98
N VAL A 410 23.79 -9.25 -5.89
CA VAL A 410 24.45 -9.62 -4.64
C VAL A 410 24.29 -11.12 -4.43
N LEU A 411 25.36 -11.83 -4.08
CA LEU A 411 25.31 -13.23 -3.70
C LEU A 411 26.04 -13.52 -2.39
N ASP A 412 25.48 -14.45 -1.61
CA ASP A 412 26.07 -14.96 -0.36
C ASP A 412 25.55 -16.39 -0.08
N GLU A 413 26.24 -17.12 0.80
CA GLU A 413 25.86 -18.47 1.23
C GLU A 413 25.41 -18.50 2.71
N ILE A 414 24.32 -19.22 2.97
CA ILE A 414 23.72 -19.34 4.31
C ILE A 414 23.76 -20.82 4.75
N PHE A 415 24.37 -21.10 5.90
CA PHE A 415 24.36 -22.44 6.51
C PHE A 415 22.94 -22.87 6.92
N LEU A 416 22.59 -24.14 6.67
CA LEU A 416 21.36 -24.78 7.12
C LEU A 416 21.63 -25.88 8.16
N THR A 417 20.60 -26.18 8.94
CA THR A 417 20.47 -27.48 9.60
C THR A 417 19.98 -28.52 8.59
N GLU A 418 20.71 -29.61 8.41
CA GLU A 418 20.30 -30.72 7.55
C GLU A 418 19.01 -31.39 8.07
N ASN A 419 17.96 -31.42 7.25
CA ASN A 419 16.72 -32.14 7.54
C ASN A 419 16.08 -32.60 6.22
N ILE A 420 15.39 -33.75 6.23
CA ILE A 420 14.59 -34.21 5.08
C ILE A 420 13.14 -34.29 5.52
N SER A 421 12.24 -33.73 4.72
CA SER A 421 10.79 -33.90 4.88
C SER A 421 10.12 -34.24 3.55
N ILE A 422 8.90 -34.77 3.61
CA ILE A 422 8.11 -35.12 2.41
C ILE A 422 7.05 -34.03 2.20
N ASN A 423 6.99 -33.49 0.99
CA ASN A 423 5.88 -32.62 0.60
C ASN A 423 4.69 -33.47 0.15
N ASN A 424 3.76 -33.73 1.07
CA ASN A 424 2.57 -34.57 0.84
C ASN A 424 1.66 -34.09 -0.32
N ARG A 425 1.86 -32.89 -0.89
CA ARG A 425 1.11 -32.40 -2.06
C ARG A 425 1.76 -32.73 -3.40
N SER A 426 3.09 -32.78 -3.47
CA SER A 426 3.85 -33.10 -4.69
C SER A 426 4.48 -34.49 -4.66
N LEU A 427 4.46 -35.16 -3.50
CA LEU A 427 5.16 -36.42 -3.22
C LEU A 427 6.68 -36.33 -3.45
N THR A 428 7.25 -35.12 -3.35
CA THR A 428 8.70 -34.88 -3.47
C THR A 428 9.35 -34.75 -2.10
N TYR A 429 10.62 -35.13 -2.01
CA TYR A 429 11.46 -34.84 -0.85
C TYR A 429 11.86 -33.35 -0.84
N LEU A 430 11.99 -32.79 0.36
CA LEU A 430 12.51 -31.45 0.64
C LEU A 430 13.79 -31.58 1.47
N GLY A 431 14.73 -30.63 1.31
CA GLY A 431 15.99 -30.61 2.06
C GLY A 431 17.13 -31.44 1.44
N LEU A 432 16.94 -31.93 0.22
CA LEU A 432 18.02 -32.39 -0.64
C LEU A 432 18.69 -31.20 -1.37
N GLU A 433 19.86 -31.45 -1.95
CA GLU A 433 20.51 -30.52 -2.87
C GLU A 433 19.68 -30.32 -4.14
N ASP A 434 19.34 -29.07 -4.44
CA ASP A 434 18.46 -28.67 -5.54
C ASP A 434 18.97 -27.38 -6.18
N PHE A 435 19.29 -27.49 -7.48
CA PHE A 435 19.69 -26.38 -8.35
C PHE A 435 18.65 -26.10 -9.46
N GLY A 436 17.43 -26.65 -9.40
CA GLY A 436 16.37 -26.37 -10.37
C GLY A 436 16.72 -26.76 -11.82
N HIS A 437 17.52 -27.81 -12.00
CA HIS A 437 18.15 -28.23 -13.27
C HIS A 437 19.13 -27.20 -13.89
N GLU A 438 19.53 -26.15 -13.17
CA GLU A 438 20.53 -25.16 -13.64
C GLU A 438 21.96 -25.73 -13.77
N LEU A 439 22.21 -26.88 -13.17
CA LEU A 439 23.49 -27.60 -13.23
C LEU A 439 23.23 -29.08 -13.54
N GLU A 440 23.47 -29.48 -14.79
CA GLU A 440 23.30 -30.86 -15.29
C GLU A 440 24.01 -31.89 -14.39
N ASN A 441 25.22 -31.57 -13.92
CA ASN A 441 26.02 -32.40 -13.02
C ASN A 441 25.46 -32.54 -11.59
N LYS A 442 24.26 -32.00 -11.30
CA LYS A 442 23.61 -31.99 -9.98
C LYS A 442 22.10 -32.26 -10.02
N THR A 443 21.53 -32.68 -11.17
CA THR A 443 20.14 -33.14 -11.19
C THR A 443 19.98 -34.38 -10.31
N ASP A 444 18.87 -34.44 -9.56
CA ASP A 444 18.51 -35.59 -8.71
C ASP A 444 19.56 -35.98 -7.65
N SER A 445 20.28 -34.99 -7.11
CA SER A 445 21.27 -35.18 -6.05
C SER A 445 20.64 -35.73 -4.77
N SER A 446 21.04 -36.94 -4.36
CA SER A 446 20.60 -37.59 -3.12
C SER A 446 21.24 -37.02 -1.84
N GLN A 447 22.07 -35.99 -1.97
CA GLN A 447 22.77 -35.36 -0.84
C GLN A 447 21.85 -34.40 -0.09
N LYS A 448 21.98 -34.36 1.24
CA LYS A 448 21.28 -33.36 2.07
C LYS A 448 21.86 -31.97 1.83
N ALA A 449 20.99 -30.98 1.65
CA ALA A 449 21.40 -29.58 1.61
C ALA A 449 21.78 -29.09 3.01
N ASN A 450 22.94 -28.45 3.10
CA ASN A 450 23.45 -27.82 4.33
C ASN A 450 23.92 -26.37 4.10
N HIS A 451 23.84 -25.88 2.87
CA HIS A 451 24.02 -24.48 2.51
C HIS A 451 22.86 -24.05 1.59
N VAL A 452 22.52 -22.75 1.60
CA VAL A 452 21.71 -22.10 0.57
C VAL A 452 22.53 -21.01 -0.07
N LEU A 453 22.67 -21.08 -1.40
CA LEU A 453 23.19 -19.97 -2.20
C LEU A 453 22.01 -19.06 -2.58
N VAL A 454 22.09 -17.78 -2.21
CA VAL A 454 21.04 -16.78 -2.49
C VAL A 454 21.58 -15.71 -3.43
N PHE A 455 20.85 -15.46 -4.52
CA PHE A 455 21.06 -14.31 -5.40
C PHE A 455 19.98 -13.26 -5.15
N MET A 456 20.40 -12.01 -4.89
CA MET A 456 19.51 -10.86 -4.72
C MET A 456 19.84 -9.76 -5.73
N TRP A 457 18.82 -9.18 -6.36
CA TRP A 457 18.96 -7.95 -7.12
C TRP A 457 18.61 -6.74 -6.23
N GLN A 458 19.54 -5.79 -6.15
CA GLN A 458 19.44 -4.55 -5.38
C GLN A 458 19.36 -3.36 -6.34
N SER A 459 18.25 -2.62 -6.35
CA SER A 459 18.17 -1.37 -7.11
C SER A 459 19.09 -0.31 -6.50
N LEU A 460 19.72 0.54 -7.32
CA LEU A 460 20.58 1.63 -6.86
C LEU A 460 19.80 2.93 -6.61
N ALA A 461 18.84 3.27 -7.47
CA ALA A 461 18.02 4.47 -7.30
C ALA A 461 16.81 4.28 -6.36
N GLU A 462 16.44 3.04 -6.04
CA GLU A 462 15.33 2.74 -5.13
C GLU A 462 15.74 1.85 -3.95
N LYS A 463 15.10 2.08 -2.80
CA LYS A 463 15.12 1.17 -1.64
C LYS A 463 14.27 -0.07 -1.94
N PHE A 464 14.71 -0.89 -2.89
CA PHE A 464 14.07 -2.11 -3.35
C PHE A 464 15.12 -3.22 -3.49
N VAL A 465 14.80 -4.39 -2.94
CA VAL A 465 15.64 -5.58 -2.94
C VAL A 465 14.76 -6.79 -3.21
N GLN A 466 15.19 -7.70 -4.08
CA GLN A 466 14.45 -8.92 -4.41
C GLN A 466 15.42 -10.09 -4.54
N PRO A 467 15.23 -11.19 -3.78
CA PRO A 467 15.82 -12.48 -4.12
C PRO A 467 15.31 -12.94 -5.50
N ILE A 468 16.23 -13.22 -6.42
CA ILE A 468 15.92 -13.63 -7.81
C ILE A 468 16.20 -15.12 -8.05
N ALA A 469 17.11 -15.72 -7.29
CA ALA A 469 17.34 -17.17 -7.30
C ALA A 469 17.79 -17.64 -5.90
N VAL A 470 17.42 -18.87 -5.56
CA VAL A 470 17.73 -19.53 -4.29
C VAL A 470 18.00 -21.00 -4.62
N PHE A 471 19.18 -21.51 -4.25
CA PHE A 471 19.60 -22.88 -4.55
C PHE A 471 20.00 -23.60 -3.27
N ALA A 472 19.50 -24.82 -3.08
CA ALA A 472 19.85 -25.67 -1.94
C ALA A 472 21.09 -26.50 -2.31
N SER A 473 22.14 -26.45 -1.51
CA SER A 473 23.43 -27.03 -1.87
C SER A 473 24.03 -27.92 -0.78
N HIS A 474 24.67 -29.01 -1.23
CA HIS A 474 25.55 -29.80 -0.37
C HIS A 474 26.96 -29.21 -0.44
N ARG A 475 27.34 -28.51 0.65
CA ARG A 475 28.55 -27.69 0.81
C ARG A 475 28.55 -26.43 -0.08
N THR A 476 29.53 -25.57 0.19
CA THR A 476 29.85 -24.37 -0.60
C THR A 476 29.92 -24.67 -2.10
N VAL A 477 29.29 -23.82 -2.90
CA VAL A 477 29.18 -23.97 -4.35
C VAL A 477 30.53 -23.72 -5.01
N LYS A 478 30.92 -24.61 -5.93
CA LYS A 478 32.21 -24.51 -6.64
C LYS A 478 32.23 -23.24 -7.48
N GLY A 479 33.34 -22.50 -7.50
CA GLY A 479 33.46 -21.23 -8.23
C GLY A 479 33.16 -21.33 -9.74
N VAL A 480 33.34 -22.50 -10.36
CA VAL A 480 32.97 -22.80 -11.75
C VAL A 480 31.45 -22.83 -11.93
N ASP A 481 30.75 -23.54 -11.05
CA ASP A 481 29.29 -23.65 -11.10
C ASP A 481 28.66 -22.29 -10.74
N LEU A 482 29.23 -21.60 -9.75
CA LEU A 482 28.82 -20.26 -9.34
C LEU A 482 28.98 -19.23 -10.49
N SER A 483 30.06 -19.29 -11.29
CA SER A 483 30.21 -18.39 -12.44
C SER A 483 29.15 -18.63 -13.52
N LYS A 484 28.72 -19.87 -13.75
CA LYS A 484 27.60 -20.18 -14.67
C LYS A 484 26.29 -19.58 -14.15
N LEU A 485 26.01 -19.76 -12.86
CA LEU A 485 24.81 -19.22 -12.20
C LEU A 485 24.79 -17.69 -12.23
N VAL A 486 25.92 -17.01 -12.00
CA VAL A 486 26.04 -15.54 -12.16
C VAL A 486 25.70 -15.10 -13.59
N VAL A 487 26.29 -15.72 -14.61
CA VAL A 487 26.06 -15.35 -16.01
C VAL A 487 24.58 -15.52 -16.38
N LYS A 488 23.97 -16.64 -16.01
CA LYS A 488 22.54 -16.87 -16.30
C LYS A 488 21.61 -15.99 -15.46
N ALA A 489 21.95 -15.69 -14.22
CA ALA A 489 21.20 -14.72 -13.40
C ALA A 489 21.22 -13.31 -14.03
N ILE A 490 22.35 -12.87 -14.60
CA ILE A 490 22.43 -11.58 -15.32
C ILE A 490 21.56 -11.64 -16.58
N LEU A 491 21.68 -12.67 -17.42
CA LEU A 491 20.89 -12.82 -18.65
C LEU A 491 19.37 -12.78 -18.37
N LEU A 492 18.91 -13.50 -17.34
CA LEU A 492 17.50 -13.52 -16.95
C LEU A 492 17.03 -12.16 -16.39
N MET A 493 17.83 -11.50 -15.55
CA MET A 493 17.51 -10.19 -14.97
C MET A 493 17.44 -9.09 -16.04
N GLU A 494 18.40 -9.06 -16.96
CA GLU A 494 18.46 -8.12 -18.09
C GLU A 494 17.28 -8.34 -19.04
N SER A 495 16.97 -9.60 -19.39
CA SER A 495 15.77 -9.94 -20.20
C SER A 495 14.45 -9.54 -19.54
N SER A 496 14.43 -9.42 -18.20
CA SER A 496 13.30 -8.92 -17.42
C SER A 496 13.24 -7.39 -17.31
N GLY A 497 14.17 -6.68 -17.96
CA GLY A 497 14.27 -5.22 -17.97
C GLY A 497 15.05 -4.58 -16.82
N GLY A 498 15.78 -5.39 -16.03
CA GLY A 498 16.65 -4.90 -14.95
C GLY A 498 18.12 -4.94 -15.34
N GLN A 499 18.73 -3.76 -15.53
CA GLN A 499 20.15 -3.63 -15.88
C GLN A 499 21.03 -3.99 -14.67
N VAL A 500 21.93 -4.96 -14.85
CA VAL A 500 22.94 -5.33 -13.86
C VAL A 500 24.23 -4.59 -14.20
N ILE A 501 24.59 -3.59 -13.37
CA ILE A 501 25.82 -2.80 -13.55
C ILE A 501 26.97 -3.28 -12.66
N GLY A 502 26.68 -4.17 -11.70
CA GLY A 502 27.71 -4.73 -10.83
C GLY A 502 27.31 -6.02 -10.13
N LEU A 503 28.32 -6.67 -9.56
CA LEU A 503 28.25 -7.93 -8.84
C LEU A 503 28.99 -7.77 -7.49
N THR A 504 28.33 -8.11 -6.38
CA THR A 504 28.94 -8.07 -5.04
C THR A 504 28.88 -9.45 -4.38
N SER A 505 30.02 -9.90 -3.85
CA SER A 505 30.11 -11.10 -3.01
C SER A 505 31.08 -10.88 -1.85
N ASP A 506 31.17 -11.84 -0.93
CA ASP A 506 32.29 -11.92 0.00
C ASP A 506 33.61 -12.30 -0.73
N GLY A 507 34.73 -12.31 0.01
CA GLY A 507 36.06 -12.66 -0.49
C GLY A 507 36.48 -14.13 -0.30
N ALA A 508 35.55 -15.09 -0.17
CA ALA A 508 35.85 -16.52 0.01
C ALA A 508 36.64 -17.14 -1.14
N SER A 509 37.21 -18.33 -0.93
CA SER A 509 38.01 -19.02 -1.96
C SER A 509 37.21 -19.35 -3.23
N THR A 510 35.96 -19.79 -3.09
CA THR A 510 35.05 -20.07 -4.22
C THR A 510 34.65 -18.81 -4.96
N ASN A 511 34.33 -17.73 -4.25
CA ASN A 511 34.03 -16.42 -4.83
C ASN A 511 35.22 -15.82 -5.58
N ARG A 512 36.45 -15.93 -5.05
CA ARG A 512 37.67 -15.53 -5.78
C ARG A 512 37.93 -16.39 -7.03
N THR A 513 37.61 -17.69 -6.99
CA THR A 513 37.69 -18.54 -8.20
C THR A 513 36.67 -18.12 -9.25
N MET A 514 35.44 -17.79 -8.86
CA MET A 514 34.43 -17.20 -9.74
C MET A 514 34.93 -15.87 -10.36
N TRP A 515 35.49 -14.96 -9.56
CA TRP A 515 36.05 -13.70 -10.07
C TRP A 515 37.12 -13.94 -11.14
N ASN A 516 38.08 -14.84 -10.88
CA ASN A 516 39.11 -15.18 -11.85
C ASN A 516 38.53 -15.74 -13.16
N LEU A 517 37.49 -16.59 -13.08
CA LEU A 517 36.81 -17.17 -14.26
C LEU A 517 36.01 -16.12 -15.06
N LEU A 518 35.49 -15.08 -14.39
CA LEU A 518 34.91 -13.90 -15.03
C LEU A 518 35.98 -12.93 -15.59
N GLY A 519 37.27 -13.27 -15.50
CA GLY A 519 38.37 -12.45 -16.03
C GLY A 519 38.69 -11.21 -15.18
N ILE A 520 38.35 -11.23 -13.89
CA ILE A 520 38.73 -10.23 -12.89
C ILE A 520 40.17 -10.48 -12.42
N ASN A 521 40.94 -9.41 -12.24
CA ASN A 521 42.32 -9.47 -11.77
C ASN A 521 42.60 -8.35 -10.76
N ALA A 522 43.15 -8.71 -9.60
CA ALA A 522 43.44 -7.82 -8.49
C ALA A 522 44.94 -7.57 -8.26
N LYS A 523 45.81 -7.95 -9.22
CA LYS A 523 47.22 -7.55 -9.24
C LYS A 523 47.32 -6.06 -9.59
N LEU A 524 48.27 -5.34 -8.96
CA LEU A 524 48.50 -3.91 -9.21
C LEU A 524 48.79 -3.63 -10.69
N ASP A 525 49.73 -4.36 -11.28
CA ASP A 525 50.24 -4.15 -12.64
C ASP A 525 49.24 -4.52 -13.76
N SER A 526 48.09 -5.08 -13.39
CA SER A 526 47.09 -5.61 -14.33
C SER A 526 45.67 -5.59 -13.74
N PHE A 527 45.35 -4.54 -12.99
CA PHE A 527 44.08 -4.40 -12.28
C PHE A 527 42.89 -4.31 -13.25
N LYS A 528 41.94 -5.24 -13.10
CA LYS A 528 40.69 -5.30 -13.87
C LYS A 528 39.56 -5.76 -12.97
N ASN A 529 38.69 -4.84 -12.59
CA ASN A 529 37.55 -5.06 -11.69
C ASN A 529 36.20 -5.19 -12.42
N TYR A 530 36.19 -5.50 -13.72
CA TYR A 530 34.95 -5.65 -14.49
C TYR A 530 35.05 -6.75 -15.55
N PHE A 531 33.89 -7.24 -15.97
CA PHE A 531 33.72 -8.08 -17.17
C PHE A 531 32.66 -7.47 -18.10
N GLU A 532 32.63 -7.92 -19.35
CA GLU A 532 31.61 -7.50 -20.32
C GLU A 532 30.25 -8.11 -19.94
N ASN A 533 29.17 -7.35 -20.06
CA ASN A 533 27.85 -7.84 -19.67
C ASN A 533 27.37 -8.90 -20.69
N PRO A 534 27.01 -10.13 -20.24
CA PRO A 534 26.70 -11.24 -21.14
C PRO A 534 25.40 -11.03 -21.95
N PHE A 535 24.56 -10.07 -21.58
CA PHE A 535 23.37 -9.68 -22.35
C PHE A 535 23.65 -8.57 -23.37
N ASP A 536 24.71 -7.78 -23.16
CA ASP A 536 25.01 -6.57 -23.91
C ASP A 536 26.50 -6.21 -23.75
N SER A 537 27.33 -6.65 -24.70
CA SER A 537 28.79 -6.48 -24.66
C SER A 537 29.25 -5.02 -24.72
N SER A 538 28.37 -4.05 -25.01
CA SER A 538 28.70 -2.63 -24.89
C SER A 538 28.83 -2.17 -23.43
N ARG A 539 28.22 -2.91 -22.49
CA ARG A 539 28.21 -2.59 -21.06
C ARG A 539 29.17 -3.47 -20.26
N LYS A 540 29.51 -2.96 -19.07
CA LYS A 540 30.43 -3.60 -18.12
C LYS A 540 29.71 -3.91 -16.82
N VAL A 541 30.01 -5.06 -16.23
CA VAL A 541 29.58 -5.46 -14.88
C VAL A 541 30.78 -5.33 -13.96
N PHE A 542 30.73 -4.37 -13.03
CA PHE A 542 31.81 -4.12 -12.06
C PHE A 542 31.70 -5.07 -10.86
N VAL A 543 32.82 -5.67 -10.45
CA VAL A 543 32.87 -6.66 -9.36
C VAL A 543 33.41 -6.00 -8.08
N PHE A 544 32.64 -6.14 -7.01
CA PHE A 544 32.90 -5.58 -5.69
C PHE A 544 32.99 -6.68 -4.63
N SER A 545 33.76 -6.43 -3.58
CA SER A 545 33.93 -7.30 -2.42
C SER A 545 33.31 -6.63 -1.19
N ASP A 546 32.63 -7.38 -0.33
CA ASP A 546 32.00 -6.84 0.89
C ASP A 546 33.01 -6.09 1.78
N ALA A 547 32.92 -4.76 1.83
CA ALA A 547 33.82 -3.90 2.60
C ALA A 547 33.75 -4.19 4.13
N PRO A 548 32.56 -4.38 4.74
CA PRO A 548 32.43 -5.00 6.05
C PRO A 548 33.20 -6.32 6.25
N HIS A 549 33.27 -7.22 5.26
CA HIS A 549 34.10 -8.43 5.32
C HIS A 549 35.60 -8.15 5.23
N ILE A 550 36.02 -7.22 4.36
CA ILE A 550 37.41 -6.77 4.28
C ILE A 550 37.87 -6.20 5.63
N LEU A 551 37.08 -5.32 6.25
CA LEU A 551 37.39 -4.70 7.55
C LEU A 551 37.53 -5.75 8.67
N LYS A 552 36.63 -6.75 8.72
CA LYS A 552 36.74 -7.91 9.63
C LYS A 552 38.05 -8.68 9.39
N THR A 553 38.40 -8.94 8.12
CA THR A 553 39.60 -9.66 7.72
C THR A 553 40.88 -8.92 8.11
N VAL A 554 40.95 -7.61 7.89
CA VAL A 554 42.08 -6.76 8.28
C VAL A 554 42.29 -6.78 9.80
N ARG A 555 41.22 -6.59 10.60
CA ARG A 555 41.29 -6.72 12.07
C ARG A 555 41.76 -8.12 12.48
N ASN A 556 41.19 -9.17 11.90
CA ASN A 556 41.52 -10.55 12.26
C ASN A 556 42.97 -10.90 11.91
N ARG A 557 43.52 -10.37 10.81
CA ARG A 557 44.92 -10.52 10.41
C ARG A 557 45.84 -9.81 11.40
N LEU A 558 45.56 -8.54 11.75
CA LEU A 558 46.33 -7.79 12.75
C LEU A 558 46.28 -8.47 14.13
N TYR A 559 45.11 -8.95 14.56
CA TYR A 559 44.98 -9.68 15.83
C TYR A 559 45.78 -10.99 15.86
N LYS A 560 45.81 -11.75 14.76
CA LYS A 560 46.53 -13.03 14.67
C LYS A 560 48.05 -12.85 14.52
N LYS A 561 48.49 -11.85 13.74
CA LYS A 561 49.92 -11.59 13.47
C LYS A 561 50.56 -10.60 14.44
N LYS A 562 49.78 -9.91 15.26
CA LYS A 562 50.14 -8.80 16.17
C LYS A 562 50.75 -7.56 15.50
N GLN A 563 51.27 -7.67 14.28
CA GLN A 563 51.77 -6.56 13.48
C GLN A 563 51.32 -6.66 12.01
N LEU A 564 51.28 -5.52 11.32
CA LEU A 564 51.13 -5.39 9.87
C LEU A 564 52.15 -4.38 9.33
N LEU A 565 52.56 -4.54 8.06
CA LEU A 565 53.38 -3.59 7.32
C LEU A 565 52.62 -3.16 6.06
N ILE A 566 52.60 -1.86 5.77
CA ILE A 566 52.06 -1.31 4.52
C ILE A 566 53.13 -1.38 3.42
N HIS A 567 54.37 -1.02 3.76
CA HIS A 567 55.52 -1.00 2.86
C HIS A 567 56.79 -1.37 3.66
N PRO A 568 57.80 -2.07 3.08
CA PRO A 568 58.98 -2.50 3.82
C PRO A 568 59.81 -1.37 4.48
N SER A 569 59.73 -0.13 3.97
CA SER A 569 60.42 1.03 4.54
C SER A 569 59.65 1.78 5.65
N LYS A 570 58.45 1.32 6.03
CA LYS A 570 57.61 1.95 7.05
C LYS A 570 57.65 1.18 8.37
N SER A 571 57.42 1.85 9.50
CA SER A 571 57.31 1.17 10.79
C SER A 571 56.06 0.28 10.85
N PRO A 572 56.09 -0.83 11.62
CA PRO A 572 54.98 -1.76 11.68
C PRO A 572 53.79 -1.19 12.46
N ILE A 573 52.59 -1.39 11.92
CA ILE A 573 51.32 -1.18 12.63
C ILE A 573 51.23 -2.25 13.72
N LYS A 574 51.28 -1.88 15.01
CA LYS A 574 51.21 -2.83 16.12
C LYS A 574 49.80 -2.93 16.71
N TRP A 575 49.33 -4.15 16.92
CA TRP A 575 48.13 -4.45 17.73
C TRP A 575 48.25 -3.92 19.16
N GLU A 576 49.46 -3.86 19.68
CA GLU A 576 49.78 -3.44 21.03
C GLU A 576 49.37 -1.99 21.32
N HIS A 577 49.50 -1.06 20.37
CA HIS A 577 49.08 0.33 20.54
C HIS A 577 47.58 0.42 20.89
N TYR A 578 46.73 -0.27 20.13
CA TYR A 578 45.29 -0.37 20.41
C TYR A 578 44.99 -1.02 21.77
N HIS A 579 45.77 -2.04 22.14
CA HIS A 579 45.58 -2.77 23.39
C HIS A 579 46.01 -1.93 24.61
N ASN A 580 47.03 -1.09 24.47
CA ASN A 580 47.49 -0.19 25.53
C ASN A 580 46.48 0.93 25.82
N VAL A 581 45.80 1.48 24.80
CA VAL A 581 44.64 2.38 25.00
C VAL A 581 43.60 1.72 25.91
N PHE A 582 43.23 0.47 25.62
CA PHE A 582 42.26 -0.27 26.44
C PHE A 582 42.75 -0.55 27.87
N LYS A 583 44.02 -0.89 28.08
CA LYS A 583 44.58 -1.08 29.43
C LYS A 583 44.50 0.21 30.27
N ILE A 584 44.85 1.35 29.68
CA ILE A 584 44.84 2.65 30.36
C ILE A 584 43.40 3.08 30.65
N GLU A 585 42.53 2.99 29.65
CA GLU A 585 41.11 3.35 29.81
C GLU A 585 40.33 2.37 30.68
N ALA A 586 40.79 1.13 30.90
CA ALA A 586 40.15 0.21 31.84
C ALA A 586 40.11 0.80 33.26
N ASN A 587 41.18 1.49 33.67
CA ASN A 587 41.36 2.03 35.02
C ASN A 587 40.89 3.49 35.17
N SER A 588 40.49 4.16 34.08
CA SER A 588 40.04 5.56 34.11
C SER A 588 38.51 5.69 34.10
N PHE A 589 37.98 6.64 34.88
CA PHE A 589 36.57 7.04 34.82
C PHE A 589 36.26 7.83 33.54
N THR A 590 37.16 8.72 33.13
CA THR A 590 37.09 9.48 31.87
C THR A 590 37.90 8.78 30.79
N LYS A 591 37.27 8.50 29.64
CA LYS A 591 37.84 7.67 28.56
C LYS A 591 37.78 8.43 27.24
N VAL A 592 38.84 8.40 26.44
CA VAL A 592 38.89 9.01 25.10
C VAL A 592 38.19 8.13 24.08
N CYS A 593 38.24 6.81 24.27
CA CYS A 593 37.64 5.78 23.43
C CYS A 593 36.51 5.00 24.14
N PRO A 594 35.48 5.64 24.74
CA PRO A 594 34.48 4.99 25.60
C PRO A 594 33.61 3.92 24.92
N LYS A 595 33.71 3.79 23.59
CA LYS A 595 33.09 2.76 22.76
C LYS A 595 33.78 1.39 22.88
N ILE A 596 35.03 1.36 23.36
CA ILE A 596 35.93 0.21 23.41
C ILE A 596 35.71 -0.60 24.70
N ASN A 597 35.89 -1.93 24.61
CA ASN A 597 35.76 -2.85 25.75
C ASN A 597 36.47 -4.19 25.46
N LYS A 598 36.56 -5.05 26.48
CA LYS A 598 37.17 -6.39 26.48
C LYS A 598 36.89 -7.22 25.20
N ASN A 599 35.65 -7.20 24.68
CA ASN A 599 35.23 -7.95 23.49
C ASN A 599 35.87 -7.47 22.16
N HIS A 600 36.54 -6.31 22.14
CA HIS A 600 37.32 -5.85 21.00
C HIS A 600 38.68 -6.56 20.91
N PHE A 601 39.20 -7.05 22.05
CA PHE A 601 40.52 -7.67 22.15
C PHE A 601 40.47 -9.18 22.37
N GLU A 602 39.49 -9.67 23.11
CA GLU A 602 39.25 -11.11 23.30
C GLU A 602 38.38 -11.66 22.15
N LEU A 603 39.02 -11.82 20.99
CA LEU A 603 38.33 -12.24 19.77
C LEU A 603 38.04 -13.75 19.74
N ASN A 604 36.92 -14.15 20.35
CA ASN A 604 36.24 -15.43 20.14
C ASN A 604 35.54 -15.49 18.76
N ASN A 605 34.96 -16.64 18.39
CA ASN A 605 34.41 -16.83 17.04
C ASN A 605 33.22 -15.90 16.73
N LEU A 606 32.39 -15.55 17.73
CA LEU A 606 31.27 -14.63 17.56
C LEU A 606 31.73 -13.18 17.42
N SER A 607 32.72 -12.74 18.21
CA SER A 607 33.27 -11.38 18.11
C SER A 607 34.12 -11.17 16.84
N LYS A 608 34.77 -12.22 16.30
CA LYS A 608 35.38 -12.20 14.96
C LYS A 608 34.37 -11.87 13.85
N MET A 609 33.10 -12.26 13.98
CA MET A 609 32.06 -11.95 12.99
C MET A 609 31.39 -10.58 13.19
N LYS A 610 31.49 -9.97 14.38
CA LYS A 610 30.94 -8.63 14.64
C LYS A 610 31.76 -7.53 13.93
N VAL A 611 31.18 -6.98 12.85
CA VAL A 611 31.71 -5.80 12.12
C VAL A 611 31.85 -4.60 13.06
N LYS A 612 30.89 -4.40 13.98
CA LYS A 612 30.91 -3.32 14.97
C LYS A 612 32.26 -3.17 15.68
N TYR A 613 32.86 -4.26 16.17
CA TYR A 613 34.14 -4.19 16.88
C TYR A 613 35.33 -3.90 15.94
N ALA A 614 35.23 -4.19 14.64
CA ALA A 614 36.26 -3.80 13.67
C ALA A 614 36.17 -2.31 13.33
N ALA A 615 34.97 -1.79 13.09
CA ALA A 615 34.74 -0.36 12.84
C ALA A 615 35.05 0.51 14.07
N GLN A 616 34.74 0.04 15.28
CA GLN A 616 35.08 0.76 16.50
C GLN A 616 36.59 0.75 16.79
N LEU A 617 37.31 -0.32 16.45
CA LEU A 617 38.77 -0.38 16.55
C LEU A 617 39.45 0.53 15.50
N PHE A 618 39.01 0.47 14.25
CA PHE A 618 39.51 1.32 13.17
C PHE A 618 38.70 2.62 13.04
N SER A 619 38.48 3.30 14.17
CA SER A 619 37.72 4.56 14.24
C SER A 619 38.63 5.78 14.40
N MET A 620 38.18 6.93 13.92
CA MET A 620 38.83 8.23 14.16
C MET A 620 39.09 8.46 15.67
N SER A 621 38.13 8.12 16.54
CA SER A 621 38.30 8.20 18.00
C SER A 621 39.47 7.37 18.53
N MET A 622 39.74 6.19 17.95
CA MET A 622 40.90 5.38 18.34
C MET A 622 42.22 6.00 17.85
N ALA A 623 42.24 6.58 16.64
CA ALA A 623 43.41 7.30 16.15
C ALA A 623 43.76 8.48 17.06
N THR A 624 42.77 9.32 17.41
CA THR A 624 42.93 10.43 18.36
C THR A 624 43.32 9.95 19.77
N GLY A 625 42.78 8.81 20.24
CA GLY A 625 43.16 8.23 21.53
C GLY A 625 44.63 7.79 21.60
N ILE A 626 45.11 7.11 20.55
CA ILE A 626 46.53 6.72 20.42
C ILE A 626 47.43 7.98 20.38
N GLU A 627 47.04 8.99 19.60
CA GLU A 627 47.80 10.25 19.50
C GLU A 627 47.80 11.05 20.81
N PHE A 628 46.68 11.09 21.54
CA PHE A 628 46.55 11.73 22.84
C PHE A 628 47.48 11.07 23.88
N TYR A 629 47.48 9.73 23.98
CA TYR A 629 48.35 9.04 24.92
C TYR A 629 49.83 9.08 24.52
N LYS A 630 50.16 9.22 23.22
CA LYS A 630 51.51 9.60 22.76
C LYS A 630 51.90 10.99 23.25
N LYS A 631 51.04 12.01 23.11
CA LYS A 631 51.29 13.39 23.57
C LYS A 631 51.41 13.50 25.10
N MET A 632 50.75 12.60 25.85
CA MET A 632 50.92 12.44 27.30
C MET A 632 52.20 11.67 27.70
N ASN A 633 53.09 11.36 26.76
CA ASN A 633 54.34 10.62 26.96
C ASN A 633 54.17 9.26 27.67
N LEU A 634 53.03 8.58 27.47
CA LEU A 634 52.80 7.27 28.08
C LEU A 634 53.57 6.15 27.36
N ASN A 635 54.09 5.21 28.15
CA ASN A 635 54.84 4.07 27.67
C ASN A 635 54.01 3.20 26.70
N GLY A 636 54.64 2.77 25.60
CA GLY A 636 53.99 1.91 24.59
C GLY A 636 53.23 2.65 23.49
N PHE A 637 53.55 3.93 23.23
CA PHE A 637 53.04 4.73 22.11
C PHE A 637 54.10 5.48 21.29
N SER A 638 55.39 5.39 21.63
CA SER A 638 56.44 6.19 20.99
C SER A 638 56.50 6.02 19.47
N ASP A 639 56.41 4.78 18.98
CA ASP A 639 56.45 4.45 17.53
C ASP A 639 55.06 4.26 16.88
N SER A 640 54.00 4.84 17.48
CA SER A 640 52.62 4.60 17.02
C SER A 640 52.19 5.33 15.74
N ASP A 641 53.04 6.14 15.09
CA ASP A 641 52.62 7.07 14.03
C ASP A 641 51.99 6.39 12.80
N GLU A 642 52.61 5.34 12.26
CA GLU A 642 52.00 4.58 11.15
C GLU A 642 50.75 3.80 11.60
N THR A 643 50.58 3.53 12.90
CA THR A 643 49.33 2.97 13.45
C THR A 643 48.22 4.02 13.50
N VAL A 644 48.51 5.27 13.86
CA VAL A 644 47.56 6.40 13.79
C VAL A 644 47.14 6.63 12.35
N LYS A 645 48.11 6.80 11.43
CA LYS A 645 47.85 7.00 9.99
C LYS A 645 47.01 5.86 9.39
N PHE A 646 47.35 4.60 9.68
CA PHE A 646 46.58 3.44 9.23
C PHE A 646 45.16 3.41 9.80
N THR A 647 44.96 3.82 11.05
CA THR A 647 43.63 3.88 11.69
C THR A 647 42.75 4.93 11.03
N ILE A 648 43.31 6.11 10.71
CA ILE A 648 42.62 7.17 9.94
C ILE A 648 42.27 6.68 8.54
N LEU A 649 43.22 6.06 7.84
CA LEU A 649 43.04 5.51 6.50
C LEU A 649 41.89 4.47 6.45
N MET A 650 41.89 3.53 7.39
CA MET A 650 40.86 2.49 7.50
C MET A 650 39.49 3.05 7.93
N ASN A 651 39.44 4.10 8.76
CA ASN A 651 38.20 4.80 9.09
C ASN A 651 37.60 5.40 7.81
N ASN A 652 38.37 6.27 7.14
CA ASN A 652 37.89 7.07 6.02
C ASN A 652 37.48 6.19 4.83
N LEU A 653 38.27 5.15 4.52
CA LEU A 653 37.92 4.17 3.49
C LEU A 653 36.63 3.40 3.82
N PHE A 654 36.40 3.05 5.09
CA PHE A 654 35.19 2.32 5.47
C PHE A 654 33.94 3.21 5.48
N ASP A 655 34.06 4.45 5.94
CA ASP A 655 32.95 5.42 5.91
C ASP A 655 32.56 5.77 4.46
N LEU A 656 33.56 5.96 3.58
CA LEU A 656 33.38 6.15 2.13
C LEU A 656 32.58 5.02 1.48
N LEU A 657 32.95 3.77 1.76
CA LEU A 657 32.30 2.57 1.20
C LEU A 657 30.96 2.21 1.87
N ASN A 658 30.50 3.00 2.86
CA ASN A 658 29.31 2.70 3.67
C ASN A 658 28.39 3.94 3.84
N ARG A 659 28.54 4.97 2.99
CA ARG A 659 27.66 6.15 2.92
C ARG A 659 26.20 5.72 2.68
N LYS A 660 25.26 6.35 3.40
CA LYS A 660 23.80 6.01 3.35
C LYS A 660 22.88 7.18 3.02
N LEU A 661 23.40 8.40 3.00
CA LEU A 661 22.66 9.61 2.71
C LEU A 661 23.15 10.20 1.39
N SER A 662 22.25 10.50 0.46
CA SER A 662 22.60 11.08 -0.85
C SER A 662 23.31 12.44 -0.74
N ALA A 663 23.13 13.15 0.37
CA ALA A 663 23.87 14.37 0.68
C ALA A 663 25.38 14.11 0.87
N GLU A 664 25.73 12.96 1.47
CA GLU A 664 27.10 12.46 1.66
C GLU A 664 27.58 11.56 0.52
N GLY A 665 26.81 11.46 -0.58
CA GLY A 665 27.23 10.70 -1.76
C GLY A 665 28.48 11.32 -2.40
N ILE A 666 29.37 10.46 -2.89
CA ILE A 666 30.56 10.84 -3.65
C ILE A 666 30.15 11.71 -4.85
N LYS A 667 30.81 12.87 -5.01
CA LYS A 667 30.53 13.84 -6.08
C LYS A 667 31.81 14.14 -6.83
N LYS A 668 31.70 14.54 -8.09
CA LYS A 668 32.83 15.11 -8.84
C LYS A 668 33.39 16.28 -8.01
N ASN A 669 34.67 16.20 -7.64
CA ASN A 669 35.39 17.14 -6.76
C ASN A 669 34.99 17.11 -5.26
N SER A 670 34.43 16.01 -4.72
CA SER A 670 34.35 15.83 -3.24
C SER A 670 35.67 15.31 -2.66
N HIS A 671 36.02 15.72 -1.44
CA HIS A 671 37.17 15.20 -0.68
C HIS A 671 37.19 13.66 -0.57
N ASP A 672 36.01 13.04 -0.51
CA ASP A 672 35.81 11.58 -0.58
C ASP A 672 36.41 10.92 -1.86
N ILE A 673 36.61 11.67 -2.97
CA ILE A 673 37.39 11.23 -4.15
C ILE A 673 38.89 11.42 -3.94
N GLU A 674 39.33 12.53 -3.32
CA GLU A 674 40.75 12.78 -3.05
C GLU A 674 41.33 11.69 -2.13
N VAL A 675 40.58 11.29 -1.10
CA VAL A 675 40.91 10.16 -0.22
C VAL A 675 41.04 8.85 -1.01
N PHE A 676 40.24 8.64 -2.06
CA PHE A 676 40.31 7.45 -2.91
C PHE A 676 41.50 7.51 -3.89
N CYS A 677 41.73 8.67 -4.53
CA CYS A 677 42.82 8.88 -5.49
C CYS A 677 44.21 9.00 -4.85
N VAL A 678 44.31 9.23 -3.54
CA VAL A 678 45.56 9.10 -2.77
C VAL A 678 45.87 7.63 -2.41
N MET A 679 44.96 6.69 -2.72
CA MET A 679 45.08 5.25 -2.44
C MET A 679 45.17 4.36 -3.70
N CYS A 680 45.10 4.93 -4.90
CA CYS A 680 45.21 4.21 -6.18
C CYS A 680 46.48 4.65 -6.93
#